data_AF-A0AAE1I4R6-F1
#
_entry.id   AF-A0AAE1I4R6-F1
#
_cell.length_a   1.000
_cell.length_b   1.000
_cell.length_c   1.000
_cell.angle_alpha   90.00
_cell.angle_beta   90.00
_cell.angle_gamma   90.00
#
_symmetry.space_group_name_H-M   'P 1'
#
loop_
_entity.id
_entity.type
_entity.pdbx_description
1 polymer ?
#
loop_
_entity_poly.entity_id
_entity_poly.type
_entity_poly.pdbx_seq_one_letter_code
_entity_poly.pdbx_strand_id
1 'polypeptide(L)'
;MVLTSDNSLRLYNTNVNSEVRQLHVAHLGRAPIGGITSSSKLPLLGGLGETAVDFDFAPPVTRKGKPSNPGGRTSEADVEWPIMVLRGNGDVYSVLMPLAVKDAKSQVRGPLTMYPPADDNYGVDACSVLVLQTSPPLLVVGTCAGTLYHCLLLSPEDGAGDIGAGDLGMRDLSLRDLSAVDDEDALRKDVSKMWNAAANNSLVGQPVLHVFESVELELGLSLDDDLLGDVSFNCPLHLQKHPTSNDRYLVSHEAGIHILFLPIVAQLTKFVNSSDEHAESCLPNFDSQSHSVAEYLLCTRVCGGSNGNASTENAVPSPILGLALNSSPPTLIALLAGGEVVTLLLSSLHLPSASSQSILSMSSASDTPRINEEAFDEYMRKLLKHRGTLPIFKFEEKAMSSPQEALKFINRITQLLYEKYFQRHEQAHEDIENRMKRLQRIKEHQVTDLLNLEKERADLKSKVEVLVEKLNDVKNKQEELSDRAERVLRNANMKQPEVSNAEVQMRKELTSKQIKLKEMREKLEKIKKYSKDQKLELERWNLHQKKRVVPINEAHQEVIKGSLKQMREELSSLVTKGENGKFVVMFEIKSIVGGLFILSGSLSLSASVGHSPSTDPAARMTTHFSYPSPALQTELRQIADAMVAPGKGILAADDPPASLGERLRGVGVDDGEEGRRRWRQVLFTADPEIGQHVAGVIIVPETLQQRADDGTPFPELLKRRNILVGVNVDKGVVPLSGSEDECTTQGLDDLALRCAQYKKAGCSFAKWRCVFKIGANTPSYLAILENANVLARYAAVCQSNHLVPIVEPDVLLAGDHDLERCQKVTETVLAAVYKALSDHHVYLEGTVLKPNMVTPGAACPQRRPARDIARATVTALGRTVPAAVAGVAFLSGGLPDQEATDNLDAINKHPGKKPWPLTFSFGRALQGPAFRAWAGRDVAAAHAELLKRTRINSLASMGKC
;
A
#
# COMPACT_ATOMS: atom_id res chain seq x y z
N MET A 1 8.20 2.71 42.50
CA MET A 1 9.63 2.36 42.37
C MET A 1 10.23 3.30 41.34
N VAL A 2 11.46 3.76 41.52
CA VAL A 2 12.09 4.77 40.65
C VAL A 2 13.50 4.31 40.28
N LEU A 3 13.82 4.33 38.99
CA LEU A 3 15.19 4.20 38.49
C LEU A 3 15.85 5.58 38.51
N THR A 4 16.96 5.73 39.21
CA THR A 4 17.67 7.01 39.34
C THR A 4 18.94 7.05 38.48
N SER A 5 19.38 8.26 38.12
CA SER A 5 20.53 8.51 37.24
C SER A 5 21.88 8.02 37.79
N ASP A 6 21.93 7.62 39.06
CA ASP A 6 23.08 6.95 39.68
C ASP A 6 23.10 5.43 39.46
N ASN A 7 22.27 4.93 38.52
CA ASN A 7 22.12 3.52 38.19
C ASN A 7 21.64 2.67 39.40
N SER A 8 20.71 3.23 40.19
CA SER A 8 20.08 2.54 41.31
C SER A 8 18.56 2.52 41.19
N LEU A 9 17.96 1.41 41.64
CA LEU A 9 16.52 1.21 41.66
C LEU A 9 16.02 1.35 43.09
N ARG A 10 15.19 2.37 43.33
CA ARG A 10 14.76 2.77 44.67
C ARG A 10 13.26 2.51 44.87
N LEU A 11 12.92 1.79 45.93
CA LEU A 11 11.55 1.52 46.34
C LEU A 11 11.14 2.51 47.43
N TYR A 12 10.01 3.18 47.25
CA TYR A 12 9.44 4.14 48.21
C TYR A 12 8.08 3.67 48.69
N ASN A 13 7.77 3.89 49.97
CA ASN A 13 6.42 3.73 50.50
C ASN A 13 5.65 5.05 50.36
N THR A 14 4.50 5.02 49.69
CA THR A 14 3.67 6.20 49.39
C THR A 14 2.30 6.17 50.07
N ASN A 15 2.16 5.47 51.21
CA ASN A 15 0.90 5.47 51.96
C ASN A 15 0.44 6.91 52.28
N VAL A 16 -0.82 7.18 51.95
CA VAL A 16 -1.46 8.51 51.77
C VAL A 16 -1.36 9.46 52.99
N ASN A 17 -0.98 8.96 54.18
CA ASN A 17 -0.89 9.74 55.43
C ASN A 17 0.49 9.69 56.13
N SER A 18 1.55 9.27 55.45
CA SER A 18 2.91 9.16 56.03
C SER A 18 3.97 9.82 55.16
N GLU A 19 5.01 10.39 55.78
CA GLU A 19 6.20 10.89 55.06
C GLU A 19 6.77 9.81 54.15
N VAL A 20 7.14 10.19 52.92
CA VAL A 20 7.71 9.29 51.92
C VAL A 20 9.00 8.68 52.47
N ARG A 21 8.96 7.39 52.82
CA ARG A 21 10.13 6.65 53.33
C ARG A 21 10.66 5.70 52.26
N GLN A 22 11.96 5.78 52.02
CA GLN A 22 12.69 4.85 51.15
C GLN A 22 12.79 3.48 51.84
N LEU A 23 12.37 2.42 51.15
CA LEU A 23 12.32 1.05 51.66
C LEU A 23 13.52 0.22 51.21
N HIS A 24 13.94 0.33 49.95
CA HIS A 24 14.98 -0.50 49.37
C HIS A 24 15.76 0.21 48.26
N VAL A 25 17.04 -0.13 48.09
CA VAL A 25 17.92 0.37 47.01
C VAL A 25 18.69 -0.81 46.42
N ALA A 26 18.48 -1.08 45.14
CA ALA A 26 19.27 -2.04 44.37
C ALA A 26 20.23 -1.29 43.45
N HIS A 27 21.55 -1.53 43.59
CA HIS A 27 22.55 -0.96 42.70
C HIS A 27 22.73 -1.86 41.48
N LEU A 28 22.53 -1.28 40.29
CA LEU A 28 22.53 -2.02 39.02
C LEU A 28 23.90 -2.06 38.36
N GLY A 29 24.90 -1.33 38.88
CA GLY A 29 26.25 -1.24 38.32
C GLY A 29 27.08 -0.14 38.99
N ARG A 30 28.20 0.26 38.37
CA ARG A 30 28.99 1.43 38.81
C ARG A 30 28.21 2.71 38.57
N ALA A 31 28.25 3.65 39.51
CA ALA A 31 27.65 4.97 39.33
C ALA A 31 28.44 5.78 38.29
N PRO A 32 27.79 6.48 37.35
CA PRO A 32 28.48 7.41 36.46
C PRO A 32 29.13 8.53 37.28
N ILE A 33 30.44 8.72 37.12
CA ILE A 33 31.21 9.72 37.87
C ILE A 33 30.87 11.11 37.31
N GLY A 34 29.87 11.76 37.92
CA GLY A 34 29.41 13.11 37.55
C GLY A 34 29.42 14.06 38.74
N GLY A 35 30.58 14.25 39.37
CA GLY A 35 30.76 15.30 40.36
C GLY A 35 30.74 16.68 39.70
N ILE A 36 29.81 17.54 40.13
CA ILE A 36 29.71 18.95 39.75
C ILE A 36 31.01 19.66 40.18
N THR A 37 31.95 19.84 39.26
CA THR A 37 33.00 20.85 39.38
C THR A 37 33.15 21.60 38.06
N SER A 38 33.15 22.92 38.17
CA SER A 38 33.19 23.88 37.09
C SER A 38 34.45 23.75 36.25
N SER A 39 34.36 23.13 35.07
CA SER A 39 35.26 23.45 33.95
C SER A 39 34.61 23.07 32.63
N SER A 40 34.73 23.97 31.65
CA SER A 40 34.06 23.96 30.35
C SER A 40 34.62 22.95 29.36
N LYS A 41 34.71 21.67 29.76
CA LYS A 41 34.98 20.54 28.86
C LYS A 41 34.00 19.42 29.20
N LEU A 42 33.16 19.06 28.23
CA LEU A 42 32.28 17.89 28.29
C LEU A 42 33.09 16.66 28.74
N PRO A 43 32.60 15.88 29.73
CA PRO A 43 33.23 14.61 30.07
C PRO A 43 32.94 13.61 28.94
N LEU A 44 33.87 13.54 28.00
CA LEU A 44 34.00 12.47 27.02
C LEU A 44 34.61 11.26 27.77
N LEU A 45 33.92 10.12 27.69
CA LEU A 45 34.18 8.81 28.32
C LEU A 45 33.72 8.60 29.77
N GLY A 46 32.50 8.06 29.87
CA GLY A 46 32.11 7.10 30.91
C GLY A 46 30.65 6.68 30.75
N GLY A 47 30.26 5.67 29.96
CA GLY A 47 30.90 4.77 29.00
C GLY A 47 29.73 4.10 28.25
N LEU A 48 29.85 3.92 26.94
CA LEU A 48 28.76 3.49 26.03
C LEU A 48 27.94 2.32 26.60
N GLY A 49 26.70 2.60 27.02
CA GLY A 49 25.65 1.63 27.29
C GLY A 49 25.58 0.96 28.68
N GLU A 50 26.40 1.35 29.68
CA GLU A 50 26.38 0.71 31.02
C GLU A 50 25.25 1.19 31.97
N THR A 51 24.50 2.23 31.58
CA THR A 51 23.39 2.79 32.37
C THR A 51 22.09 2.07 32.06
N ALA A 52 21.32 1.72 33.08
CA ALA A 52 19.95 1.25 32.90
C ALA A 52 19.06 2.34 32.29
N VAL A 53 18.28 1.98 31.27
CA VAL A 53 17.41 2.88 30.50
C VAL A 53 15.96 2.73 30.92
N ASP A 54 15.49 1.49 31.06
CA ASP A 54 14.09 1.18 31.39
C ASP A 54 13.98 -0.14 32.17
N PHE A 55 12.86 -0.37 32.86
CA PHE A 55 12.62 -1.60 33.60
C PHE A 55 11.13 -1.98 33.69
N ASP A 56 10.83 -3.28 33.76
CA ASP A 56 9.48 -3.78 34.05
C ASP A 56 9.51 -5.10 34.85
N PHE A 57 8.37 -5.49 35.43
CA PHE A 57 8.25 -6.64 36.31
C PHE A 57 7.84 -7.91 35.56
N ALA A 58 8.57 -9.00 35.77
CA ALA A 58 8.13 -10.33 35.39
C ALA A 58 7.21 -10.95 36.47
N PRO A 59 6.46 -12.01 36.15
CA PRO A 59 5.64 -12.72 37.11
C PRO A 59 6.43 -13.17 38.36
N PRO A 60 5.80 -13.19 39.55
CA PRO A 60 6.48 -13.54 40.79
C PRO A 60 6.93 -15.00 40.80
N VAL A 61 8.13 -15.25 41.37
CA VAL A 61 8.73 -16.59 41.48
C VAL A 61 8.88 -16.94 42.96
N THR A 62 8.57 -18.18 43.33
CA THR A 62 8.73 -18.67 44.72
C THR A 62 10.15 -19.16 44.98
N ARG A 63 10.75 -18.71 46.08
CA ARG A 63 12.09 -19.11 46.52
C ARG A 63 12.11 -20.57 46.99
N LYS A 64 12.79 -21.47 46.28
CA LYS A 64 13.01 -22.86 46.75
C LYS A 64 14.14 -22.89 47.80
N GLY A 65 13.78 -22.81 49.07
CA GLY A 65 14.65 -23.12 50.22
C GLY A 65 14.32 -24.50 50.83
N LYS A 66 15.31 -25.17 51.45
CA LYS A 66 15.16 -26.49 52.11
C LYS A 66 13.88 -26.58 52.96
N PRO A 67 13.16 -27.72 52.95
CA PRO A 67 11.89 -27.85 53.66
C PRO A 67 12.15 -27.85 55.17
N SER A 68 11.87 -26.73 55.85
CA SER A 68 11.69 -26.74 57.29
C SER A 68 10.20 -26.87 57.60
N ASN A 69 9.81 -28.05 58.07
CA ASN A 69 8.51 -28.46 58.62
C ASN A 69 7.25 -28.37 57.73
N PRO A 70 6.56 -29.51 57.47
CA PRO A 70 5.26 -29.53 56.82
C PRO A 70 4.20 -29.09 57.83
N GLY A 71 3.84 -27.80 57.80
CA GLY A 71 2.81 -27.23 58.68
C GLY A 71 2.78 -25.71 58.76
N GLY A 72 3.77 -25.00 58.20
CA GLY A 72 3.78 -23.53 58.15
C GLY A 72 3.05 -22.99 56.92
N ARG A 73 2.13 -22.04 57.10
CA ARG A 73 1.63 -21.18 56.02
C ARG A 73 2.82 -20.55 55.29
N THR A 74 2.85 -20.61 53.96
CA THR A 74 3.77 -19.81 53.13
C THR A 74 3.65 -18.36 53.56
N SER A 75 4.72 -17.81 54.17
CA SER A 75 4.75 -16.41 54.52
C SER A 75 4.97 -15.59 53.25
N GLU A 76 4.44 -14.36 53.17
CA GLU A 76 4.72 -13.41 52.06
C GLU A 76 6.23 -13.18 51.80
N ALA A 77 7.11 -13.68 52.69
CA ALA A 77 8.56 -13.56 52.57
C ALA A 77 9.24 -14.48 51.54
N ASP A 78 8.54 -15.48 51.00
CA ASP A 78 9.12 -16.46 50.05
C ASP A 78 8.85 -16.13 48.56
N VAL A 79 8.24 -14.98 48.26
CA VAL A 79 7.95 -14.54 46.89
C VAL A 79 8.96 -13.49 46.44
N GLU A 80 9.73 -13.80 45.40
CA GLU A 80 10.66 -12.89 44.74
C GLU A 80 10.04 -12.34 43.45
N TRP A 81 10.22 -11.04 43.20
CA TRP A 81 9.76 -10.40 41.96
C TRP A 81 10.96 -10.18 41.04
N PRO A 82 11.05 -10.87 39.89
CA PRO A 82 12.10 -10.60 38.91
C PRO A 82 11.79 -9.30 38.17
N ILE A 83 12.74 -8.38 38.16
CA ILE A 83 12.65 -7.09 37.48
C ILE A 83 13.58 -7.16 36.27
N MET A 84 13.02 -7.06 35.07
CA MET A 84 13.80 -6.98 33.84
C MET A 84 14.28 -5.55 33.65
N VAL A 85 15.58 -5.36 33.49
CA VAL A 85 16.24 -4.07 33.37
C VAL A 85 16.98 -4.03 32.04
N LEU A 86 16.63 -3.08 31.19
CA LEU A 86 17.31 -2.81 29.94
C LEU A 86 18.45 -1.82 30.17
N ARG A 87 19.64 -2.12 29.65
CA ARG A 87 20.78 -1.19 29.63
C ARG A 87 20.95 -0.55 28.26
N GLY A 88 21.62 0.60 28.22
CA GLY A 88 21.82 1.38 26.99
C GLY A 88 22.72 0.74 25.94
N ASN A 89 23.28 -0.45 26.20
CA ASN A 89 23.97 -1.29 25.23
C ASN A 89 23.07 -2.37 24.62
N GLY A 90 21.77 -2.37 24.91
CA GLY A 90 20.81 -3.39 24.44
C GLY A 90 20.72 -4.62 25.33
N ASP A 91 21.59 -4.77 26.34
CA ASP A 91 21.57 -5.93 27.23
C ASP A 91 20.40 -5.88 28.22
N VAL A 92 19.70 -7.01 28.35
CA VAL A 92 18.66 -7.20 29.36
C VAL A 92 19.23 -7.96 30.57
N TYR A 93 18.98 -7.44 31.76
CA TYR A 93 19.35 -8.05 33.04
C TYR A 93 18.11 -8.36 33.86
N SER A 94 18.14 -9.44 34.62
CA SER A 94 17.12 -9.80 35.60
C SER A 94 17.60 -9.47 37.02
N VAL A 95 16.88 -8.60 37.72
CA VAL A 95 17.15 -8.23 39.12
C VAL A 95 16.11 -8.88 40.01
N LEU A 96 16.54 -9.80 40.87
CA LEU A 96 15.66 -10.44 41.85
C LEU A 96 15.60 -9.59 43.11
N MET A 97 14.41 -9.07 43.44
CA MET A 97 14.19 -8.27 44.63
C MET A 97 13.21 -8.95 45.60
N PRO A 98 13.64 -9.28 46.84
CA PRO A 98 12.74 -9.72 47.88
C PRO A 98 11.99 -8.51 48.45
N LEU A 99 10.70 -8.35 48.14
CA LEU A 99 9.90 -7.20 48.61
C LEU A 99 9.62 -7.24 50.13
N ALA A 100 9.70 -8.41 50.75
CA ALA A 100 9.29 -8.65 52.13
C ALA A 100 10.41 -8.49 53.19
N VAL A 101 11.68 -8.50 52.79
CA VAL A 101 12.83 -8.52 53.72
C VAL A 101 13.51 -7.15 53.73
N LYS A 102 13.49 -6.46 54.88
CA LYS A 102 14.28 -5.24 55.09
C LYS A 102 15.78 -5.57 54.95
N ASP A 103 16.50 -4.79 54.15
CA ASP A 103 17.95 -4.89 53.90
C ASP A 103 18.46 -6.13 53.12
N ALA A 104 17.60 -6.84 52.36
CA ALA A 104 18.06 -7.96 51.53
C ALA A 104 18.88 -7.50 50.31
N LYS A 105 20.08 -8.07 50.08
CA LYS A 105 20.88 -7.74 48.89
C LYS A 105 20.19 -8.19 47.60
N SER A 106 19.94 -7.27 46.68
CA SER A 106 19.45 -7.55 45.33
C SER A 106 20.48 -8.33 44.51
N GLN A 107 20.08 -9.41 43.84
CA GLN A 107 20.95 -10.15 42.92
C GLN A 107 20.64 -9.72 41.48
N VAL A 108 21.63 -9.15 40.79
CA VAL A 108 21.57 -8.85 39.36
C VAL A 108 22.10 -10.06 38.58
N ARG A 109 21.30 -10.61 37.67
CA ARG A 109 21.64 -11.73 36.76
C ARG A 109 21.60 -11.24 35.32
N GLY A 110 22.55 -11.64 34.49
CA GLY A 110 22.62 -11.26 33.07
C GLY A 110 24.04 -10.89 32.62
N PRO A 111 24.23 -10.51 31.35
CA PRO A 111 23.19 -10.24 30.34
C PRO A 111 22.47 -11.53 29.91
N LEU A 112 21.16 -11.45 29.68
CA LEU A 112 20.39 -12.58 29.14
C LEU A 112 20.74 -12.77 27.66
N THR A 113 20.99 -14.02 27.26
CA THR A 113 21.33 -14.34 25.87
C THR A 113 20.08 -14.36 25.01
N MET A 114 20.16 -13.76 23.81
CA MET A 114 19.07 -13.74 22.82
C MET A 114 19.31 -14.78 21.72
N TYR A 115 18.27 -15.55 21.39
CA TYR A 115 18.28 -16.55 20.33
C TYR A 115 17.10 -16.35 19.36
N PRO A 116 17.27 -16.62 18.04
CA PRO A 116 18.51 -17.02 17.37
C PRO A 116 19.55 -15.88 17.40
N PRO A 117 20.87 -16.19 17.42
CA PRO A 117 21.88 -15.15 17.38
C PRO A 117 21.82 -14.41 16.03
N ALA A 118 21.57 -13.11 16.07
CA ALA A 118 21.58 -12.22 14.92
C ALA A 118 22.44 -10.99 15.23
N ASP A 119 23.06 -10.41 14.20
CA ASP A 119 24.02 -9.30 14.34
C ASP A 119 23.38 -8.01 14.91
N ASP A 120 22.05 -7.90 14.86
CA ASP A 120 21.20 -6.79 15.29
C ASP A 120 20.57 -6.99 16.69
N ASN A 121 20.63 -8.18 17.28
CA ASN A 121 20.02 -8.47 18.58
C ASN A 121 20.55 -7.57 19.73
N TYR A 122 21.74 -6.96 19.61
CA TYR A 122 22.38 -6.14 20.65
C TYR A 122 22.52 -4.67 20.25
N GLY A 123 21.46 -4.10 19.65
CA GLY A 123 21.42 -2.71 19.24
C GLY A 123 21.67 -1.73 20.40
N VAL A 124 22.63 -0.81 20.22
CA VAL A 124 22.91 0.31 21.14
C VAL A 124 21.81 1.38 21.17
N ASP A 125 20.75 1.19 20.38
CA ASP A 125 19.60 2.06 20.21
C ASP A 125 18.36 1.57 20.99
N ALA A 126 18.45 0.48 21.75
CA ALA A 126 17.38 0.02 22.63
C ALA A 126 17.01 1.08 23.70
N CYS A 127 15.72 1.38 23.83
CA CYS A 127 15.26 2.53 24.62
C CYS A 127 14.11 2.23 25.59
N SER A 128 13.32 1.17 25.39
CA SER A 128 12.23 0.81 26.31
C SER A 128 12.01 -0.69 26.38
N VAL A 129 11.53 -1.18 27.53
CA VAL A 129 11.27 -2.59 27.80
C VAL A 129 9.89 -2.77 28.45
N LEU A 130 9.16 -3.80 28.03
CA LEU A 130 7.84 -4.12 28.57
C LEU A 130 7.71 -5.64 28.79
N VAL A 131 7.14 -6.05 29.92
CA VAL A 131 6.88 -7.46 30.23
C VAL A 131 5.37 -7.72 30.27
N LEU A 132 4.87 -8.46 29.29
CA LEU A 132 3.51 -8.95 29.26
C LEU A 132 3.39 -10.19 30.14
N GLN A 133 2.45 -10.13 31.09
CA GLN A 133 2.20 -11.15 32.12
C GLN A 133 1.53 -12.39 31.52
N THR A 134 2.30 -13.13 30.73
CA THR A 134 1.93 -14.39 30.05
C THR A 134 2.77 -15.54 30.60
N SER A 135 2.43 -16.79 30.25
CA SER A 135 3.20 -17.97 30.64
C SER A 135 3.51 -18.79 29.38
N PRO A 136 4.78 -18.91 28.96
CA PRO A 136 5.97 -18.20 29.46
C PRO A 136 5.87 -16.66 29.31
N PRO A 137 6.60 -15.86 30.12
CA PRO A 137 6.53 -14.39 30.05
C PRO A 137 7.05 -13.86 28.72
N LEU A 138 6.36 -12.85 28.18
CA LEU A 138 6.70 -12.22 26.91
C LEU A 138 7.32 -10.84 27.18
N LEU A 139 8.60 -10.70 26.82
CA LEU A 139 9.39 -9.48 26.91
C LEU A 139 9.37 -8.76 25.56
N VAL A 140 9.12 -7.45 25.56
CA VAL A 140 9.19 -6.59 24.38
C VAL A 140 10.32 -5.60 24.57
N VAL A 141 11.23 -5.50 23.60
CA VAL A 141 12.32 -4.53 23.58
C VAL A 141 12.15 -3.60 22.39
N GLY A 142 12.06 -2.29 22.63
CA GLY A 142 11.90 -1.27 21.58
C GLY A 142 13.16 -0.46 21.35
N THR A 143 13.50 -0.21 20.08
CA THR A 143 14.65 0.59 19.66
C THR A 143 14.27 1.99 19.20
N CYS A 144 15.21 2.93 19.24
CA CYS A 144 14.99 4.31 18.79
C CYS A 144 14.72 4.39 17.28
N ALA A 145 15.11 3.37 16.50
CA ALA A 145 14.88 3.28 15.06
C ALA A 145 13.43 2.87 14.70
N GLY A 146 12.61 2.47 15.67
CA GLY A 146 11.24 2.04 15.44
C GLY A 146 11.05 0.51 15.42
N THR A 147 12.10 -0.28 15.66
CA THR A 147 12.02 -1.74 15.68
C THR A 147 11.62 -2.25 17.08
N LEU A 148 10.71 -3.21 17.11
CA LEU A 148 10.23 -3.89 18.32
C LEU A 148 10.57 -5.37 18.23
N TYR A 149 11.31 -5.89 19.21
CA TYR A 149 11.62 -7.32 19.33
C TYR A 149 10.67 -7.97 20.33
N HIS A 150 10.00 -9.05 19.90
CA HIS A 150 9.15 -9.86 20.77
C HIS A 150 9.87 -11.13 21.21
N CYS A 151 10.15 -11.23 22.50
CA CYS A 151 11.03 -12.24 23.08
C CYS A 151 10.30 -13.08 24.16
N LEU A 152 10.33 -14.40 24.05
CA LEU A 152 9.87 -15.30 25.11
C LEU A 152 10.98 -15.51 26.15
N LEU A 153 10.65 -15.31 27.43
CA LEU A 153 11.54 -15.59 28.54
C LEU A 153 11.43 -17.06 28.95
N LEU A 154 12.42 -17.86 28.58
CA LEU A 154 12.48 -19.29 28.88
C LEU A 154 13.41 -19.53 30.07
N SER A 155 12.95 -20.28 31.06
CA SER A 155 13.77 -20.73 32.19
C SER A 155 14.12 -22.21 32.02
N PRO A 156 15.36 -22.64 32.31
CA PRO A 156 15.72 -24.05 32.28
C PRO A 156 14.94 -24.82 33.36
N GLU A 157 14.45 -26.03 33.02
CA GLU A 157 13.80 -26.91 33.99
C GLU A 157 14.83 -27.57 34.92
N ASP A 158 14.71 -27.36 36.24
CA ASP A 158 15.43 -28.12 37.26
C ASP A 158 14.86 -29.55 37.36
N GLY A 159 15.20 -30.40 36.38
CA GLY A 159 14.54 -31.70 36.20
C GLY A 159 15.41 -32.83 35.63
N ALA A 160 16.74 -32.73 35.65
CA ALA A 160 17.62 -33.88 35.39
C ALA A 160 18.32 -34.28 36.70
N GLY A 161 17.67 -35.18 37.44
CA GLY A 161 18.36 -35.92 38.50
C GLY A 161 19.50 -36.73 37.90
N ASP A 162 20.69 -36.58 38.48
CA ASP A 162 21.79 -37.53 38.55
C ASP A 162 21.67 -38.76 37.62
N ILE A 163 22.06 -38.60 36.35
CA ILE A 163 22.50 -39.71 35.50
C ILE A 163 23.97 -39.47 35.24
N GLY A 164 24.78 -40.40 35.74
CA GLY A 164 26.21 -40.23 35.95
C GLY A 164 27.00 -39.82 34.70
N ALA A 165 28.07 -39.09 34.98
CA ALA A 165 29.18 -38.86 34.08
C ALA A 165 29.65 -40.19 33.46
N GLY A 166 29.39 -40.36 32.17
CA GLY A 166 29.76 -41.55 31.42
C GLY A 166 29.54 -41.36 29.93
N ASP A 167 30.57 -40.83 29.27
CA ASP A 167 30.95 -41.15 27.90
C ASP A 167 29.91 -40.90 26.80
N LEU A 168 29.81 -39.67 26.28
CA LEU A 168 29.43 -39.43 24.88
C LEU A 168 30.16 -38.20 24.35
N GLY A 169 31.11 -38.46 23.44
CA GLY A 169 32.07 -37.50 22.91
C GLY A 169 31.47 -36.42 22.01
N MET A 170 32.15 -35.27 22.04
CA MET A 170 32.21 -34.24 21.01
C MET A 170 32.00 -34.83 19.59
N ARG A 171 30.87 -34.49 18.97
CA ARG A 171 30.76 -34.46 17.51
C ARG A 171 30.33 -33.06 17.08
N ASP A 172 31.33 -32.36 16.57
CA ASP A 172 31.26 -31.17 15.74
C ASP A 172 30.33 -31.46 14.55
N LEU A 173 29.16 -30.82 14.47
CA LEU A 173 28.25 -30.93 13.33
C LEU A 173 28.49 -29.74 12.40
N SER A 174 29.39 -29.95 11.45
CA SER A 174 29.68 -29.00 10.38
C SER A 174 28.49 -28.86 9.42
N LEU A 175 28.31 -27.63 8.97
CA LEU A 175 27.34 -27.09 8.02
C LEU A 175 27.47 -27.73 6.61
N ARG A 176 27.06 -28.99 6.43
CA ARG A 176 26.98 -29.69 5.14
C ARG A 176 26.18 -30.98 5.32
N ASP A 177 24.85 -30.88 5.27
CA ASP A 177 23.92 -31.96 4.90
C ASP A 177 22.49 -31.39 4.90
N LEU A 178 22.18 -30.57 3.90
CA LEU A 178 20.82 -30.09 3.60
C LEU A 178 20.58 -30.23 2.10
N SER A 179 20.31 -31.45 1.66
CA SER A 179 19.62 -31.69 0.40
C SER A 179 18.91 -33.03 0.44
N ALA A 180 17.60 -32.97 0.20
CA ALA A 180 16.64 -34.07 0.01
C ALA A 180 16.06 -34.72 1.27
N VAL A 181 14.90 -34.23 1.72
CA VAL A 181 13.74 -35.06 2.12
C VAL A 181 12.45 -34.24 1.97
N ASP A 182 11.53 -34.68 1.10
CA ASP A 182 10.14 -34.25 1.07
C ASP A 182 9.38 -34.99 2.18
N ASP A 183 9.32 -34.46 3.41
CA ASP A 183 8.47 -35.00 4.49
C ASP A 183 8.11 -33.90 5.51
N GLU A 184 6.82 -33.54 5.61
CA GLU A 184 6.29 -32.59 6.61
C GLU A 184 6.51 -33.06 8.08
N ASP A 185 6.73 -34.36 8.30
CA ASP A 185 7.01 -34.93 9.63
C ASP A 185 8.45 -34.65 10.12
N ALA A 186 9.38 -34.27 9.24
CA ALA A 186 10.72 -33.86 9.63
C ALA A 186 10.73 -32.45 10.25
N LEU A 187 9.90 -31.54 9.72
CA LEU A 187 9.79 -30.15 10.19
C LEU A 187 9.27 -30.06 11.63
N ARG A 188 8.34 -30.95 12.01
CA ARG A 188 7.81 -31.06 13.39
C ARG A 188 8.86 -31.53 14.39
N LYS A 189 9.80 -32.38 13.96
CA LYS A 189 10.92 -32.80 14.81
C LYS A 189 11.95 -31.70 15.00
N ASP A 190 12.07 -30.76 14.06
CA ASP A 190 13.06 -29.69 14.12
C ASP A 190 12.68 -28.56 15.10
N VAL A 191 11.39 -28.25 15.27
CA VAL A 191 10.92 -27.23 16.23
C VAL A 191 11.02 -27.71 17.69
N SER A 192 10.61 -28.95 17.99
CA SER A 192 10.81 -29.54 19.31
C SER A 192 12.30 -29.74 19.63
N LYS A 193 13.13 -30.06 18.63
CA LYS A 193 14.59 -30.06 18.80
C LYS A 193 15.16 -28.66 19.01
N MET A 194 14.62 -27.61 18.40
CA MET A 194 15.01 -26.22 18.64
C MET A 194 14.64 -25.72 20.04
N TRP A 195 13.42 -26.01 20.51
CA TRP A 195 12.96 -25.66 21.86
C TRP A 195 13.81 -26.37 22.93
N ASN A 196 14.08 -27.66 22.73
CA ASN A 196 14.95 -28.43 23.60
C ASN A 196 16.43 -28.05 23.42
N ALA A 197 16.90 -27.65 22.25
CA ALA A 197 18.27 -27.19 22.04
C ALA A 197 18.53 -25.81 22.66
N ALA A 198 17.56 -24.89 22.66
CA ALA A 198 17.65 -23.61 23.36
C ALA A 198 17.65 -23.80 24.89
N ALA A 199 16.85 -24.74 25.41
CA ALA A 199 16.87 -25.13 26.82
C ALA A 199 18.15 -25.90 27.20
N ASN A 200 18.64 -26.80 26.34
CA ASN A 200 19.80 -27.66 26.60
C ASN A 200 21.17 -26.99 26.30
N ASN A 201 21.23 -25.97 25.44
CA ASN A 201 22.45 -25.16 25.23
C ASN A 201 22.70 -24.15 26.35
N SER A 202 21.81 -24.07 27.35
CA SER A 202 22.05 -23.33 28.58
C SER A 202 23.08 -24.08 29.44
N LEU A 203 24.37 -23.98 29.06
CA LEU A 203 25.53 -24.48 29.80
C LEU A 203 25.65 -23.87 31.23
N VAL A 204 24.81 -22.89 31.56
CA VAL A 204 24.80 -22.15 32.82
C VAL A 204 23.33 -21.87 33.12
N GLY A 205 22.72 -22.52 34.12
CA GLY A 205 21.28 -22.43 34.46
C GLY A 205 20.71 -21.01 34.69
N GLN A 206 20.66 -20.21 33.63
CA GLN A 206 20.19 -18.83 33.55
C GLN A 206 19.06 -18.77 32.53
N PRO A 207 18.09 -17.86 32.72
CA PRO A 207 17.02 -17.68 31.75
C PRO A 207 17.54 -17.12 30.42
N VAL A 208 16.87 -17.47 29.34
CA VAL A 208 17.25 -17.13 27.96
C VAL A 208 16.08 -16.42 27.28
N LEU A 209 16.39 -15.47 26.40
CA LEU A 209 15.40 -14.74 25.60
C LEU A 209 15.33 -15.35 24.19
N HIS A 210 14.14 -15.77 23.77
CA HIS A 210 13.91 -16.29 22.43
C HIS A 210 13.10 -15.29 21.59
N VAL A 211 13.74 -14.67 20.61
CA VAL A 211 13.11 -13.76 19.66
C VAL A 211 12.33 -14.59 18.65
N PHE A 212 11.01 -14.40 18.58
CA PHE A 212 10.17 -15.10 17.58
C PHE A 212 9.65 -14.16 16.48
N GLU A 213 9.61 -12.85 16.73
CA GLU A 213 9.12 -11.85 15.78
C GLU A 213 9.83 -10.51 16.01
N SER A 214 10.06 -9.78 14.91
CA SER A 214 10.48 -8.37 14.90
C SER A 214 9.46 -7.55 14.11
N VAL A 215 9.04 -6.40 14.68
CA VAL A 215 8.07 -5.50 14.07
C VAL A 215 8.69 -4.11 13.90
N GLU A 216 8.74 -3.61 12.68
CA GLU A 216 9.20 -2.25 12.37
C GLU A 216 8.00 -1.29 12.34
N LEU A 217 8.12 -0.18 13.09
CA LEU A 217 7.12 0.89 13.12
C LEU A 217 7.51 2.02 12.16
N GLU A 218 6.52 2.50 11.42
CA GLU A 218 6.67 3.72 10.62
C GLU A 218 6.66 4.96 11.54
N LEU A 219 7.79 5.64 11.69
CA LEU A 219 7.91 6.81 12.56
C LEU A 219 7.50 8.12 11.82
N GLY A 220 6.22 8.23 11.47
CA GLY A 220 5.59 9.41 10.85
C GLY A 220 5.09 9.18 9.42
N LEU A 221 4.16 10.03 8.96
CA LEU A 221 3.55 9.90 7.63
C LEU A 221 4.27 10.80 6.61
N SER A 222 4.99 10.16 5.68
CA SER A 222 5.55 10.74 4.47
C SER A 222 4.46 10.84 3.40
N LEU A 223 4.25 12.02 2.80
CA LEU A 223 3.36 12.18 1.63
C LEU A 223 4.12 12.14 0.30
N ASP A 224 5.45 12.04 0.34
CA ASP A 224 6.36 12.04 -0.81
C ASP A 224 7.47 10.98 -0.56
N ASP A 225 7.28 9.75 -1.04
CA ASP A 225 8.25 8.64 -0.82
C ASP A 225 9.56 8.75 -1.61
N ASP A 226 9.71 9.76 -2.49
CA ASP A 226 10.80 9.81 -3.48
C ASP A 226 12.04 10.63 -3.05
N LEU A 227 12.12 11.20 -1.84
CA LEU A 227 13.20 12.16 -1.49
C LEU A 227 13.95 11.96 -0.17
N LEU A 228 13.81 10.84 0.54
CA LEU A 228 14.64 10.56 1.70
C LEU A 228 15.53 9.35 1.45
N GLY A 229 16.76 9.61 0.97
CA GLY A 229 17.85 8.72 1.30
C GLY A 229 18.04 8.71 2.82
N ASP A 230 18.08 7.52 3.43
CA ASP A 230 18.58 7.18 4.76
C ASP A 230 18.79 8.35 5.74
N VAL A 231 17.70 9.03 6.13
CA VAL A 231 17.70 9.77 7.40
C VAL A 231 16.82 8.98 8.33
N SER A 232 17.39 7.96 8.97
CA SER A 232 16.75 7.23 10.07
C SER A 232 16.32 8.24 11.13
N PHE A 233 15.01 8.47 11.22
CA PHE A 233 14.45 9.31 12.26
C PHE A 233 14.47 8.53 13.56
N ASN A 234 15.51 8.73 14.36
CA ASN A 234 15.66 8.07 15.64
C ASN A 234 14.92 8.86 16.73
N CYS A 235 13.90 8.27 17.33
CA CYS A 235 13.22 8.85 18.49
C CYS A 235 12.98 7.79 19.57
N PRO A 236 13.09 8.13 20.86
CA PRO A 236 12.86 7.17 21.93
C PRO A 236 11.40 6.70 21.92
N LEU A 237 11.21 5.39 21.95
CA LEU A 237 9.91 4.75 22.11
C LEU A 237 9.58 4.61 23.59
N HIS A 238 8.30 4.73 23.93
CA HIS A 238 7.79 4.42 25.26
C HIS A 238 6.69 3.37 25.16
N LEU A 239 6.92 2.21 25.77
CA LEU A 239 6.01 1.07 25.75
C LEU A 239 5.07 1.12 26.96
N GLN A 240 3.77 0.99 26.73
CA GLN A 240 2.77 0.97 27.81
C GLN A 240 1.82 -0.22 27.66
N LYS A 241 1.68 -1.00 28.74
CA LYS A 241 0.72 -2.11 28.79
C LYS A 241 -0.72 -1.62 28.66
N HIS A 242 -1.54 -2.34 27.91
CA HIS A 242 -2.98 -2.08 27.89
C HIS A 242 -3.62 -2.51 29.23
N PRO A 243 -4.44 -1.66 29.89
CA PRO A 243 -4.90 -1.92 31.25
C PRO A 243 -5.92 -3.06 31.37
N THR A 244 -6.63 -3.40 30.29
CA THR A 244 -7.72 -4.40 30.32
C THR A 244 -7.40 -5.68 29.53
N SER A 245 -6.36 -5.69 28.70
CA SER A 245 -6.04 -6.84 27.86
C SER A 245 -4.53 -7.09 27.81
N ASN A 246 -4.13 -8.37 27.85
CA ASN A 246 -2.71 -8.78 27.83
C ASN A 246 -2.21 -9.05 26.39
N ASP A 247 -3.11 -9.04 25.41
CA ASP A 247 -2.86 -9.26 23.98
C ASP A 247 -2.50 -7.96 23.23
N ARG A 248 -2.50 -6.81 23.92
CA ARG A 248 -2.26 -5.49 23.32
C ARG A 248 -1.36 -4.64 24.19
N TYR A 249 -0.59 -3.78 23.54
CA TYR A 249 0.17 -2.71 24.20
C TYR A 249 0.25 -1.49 23.28
N LEU A 250 0.53 -0.33 23.87
CA LEU A 250 0.69 0.92 23.14
C LEU A 250 2.16 1.31 23.06
N VAL A 251 2.50 1.99 21.97
CA VAL A 251 3.82 2.57 21.75
C VAL A 251 3.62 4.05 21.46
N SER A 252 4.18 4.90 22.31
CA SER A 252 4.20 6.35 22.08
C SER A 252 5.60 6.80 21.75
N HIS A 253 5.72 7.69 20.78
CA HIS A 253 6.97 8.31 20.36
C HIS A 253 6.70 9.76 19.92
N GLU A 254 7.74 10.54 19.60
CA GLU A 254 7.56 11.99 19.32
C GLU A 254 6.65 12.28 18.11
N ALA A 255 6.60 11.36 17.14
CA ALA A 255 5.83 11.51 15.91
C ALA A 255 4.41 10.89 15.98
N GLY A 256 4.08 10.15 17.04
CA GLY A 256 2.75 9.55 17.17
C GLY A 256 2.55 8.46 18.22
N ILE A 257 1.39 7.80 18.15
CA ILE A 257 0.97 6.69 19.00
C ILE A 257 0.56 5.52 18.12
N HIS A 258 1.08 4.33 18.42
CA HIS A 258 0.68 3.06 17.81
C HIS A 258 0.04 2.14 18.85
N ILE A 259 -0.86 1.28 18.41
CA ILE A 259 -1.34 0.12 19.18
C ILE A 259 -0.89 -1.16 18.49
N LEU A 260 -0.34 -2.10 19.25
CA LEU A 260 0.04 -3.41 18.75
C LEU A 260 -0.87 -4.50 19.30
N PHE A 261 -1.22 -5.44 18.44
CA PHE A 261 -1.96 -6.65 18.77
C PHE A 261 -1.06 -7.87 18.57
N LEU A 262 -1.02 -8.74 19.57
CA LEU A 262 -0.18 -9.93 19.64
C LEU A 262 -1.04 -11.21 19.64
N PRO A 263 -1.31 -11.81 18.46
CA PRO A 263 -2.10 -13.03 18.36
C PRO A 263 -1.53 -14.20 19.16
N ILE A 264 -0.20 -14.25 19.33
CA ILE A 264 0.52 -15.30 20.05
C ILE A 264 0.05 -15.45 21.51
N VAL A 265 -0.39 -14.36 22.16
CA VAL A 265 -0.86 -14.39 23.56
C VAL A 265 -2.07 -15.31 23.72
N ALA A 266 -2.98 -15.31 22.74
CA ALA A 266 -4.13 -16.22 22.74
C ALA A 266 -3.72 -17.68 22.51
N GLN A 267 -2.70 -17.92 21.68
CA GLN A 267 -2.16 -19.26 21.41
C GLN A 267 -1.46 -19.83 22.65
N LEU A 268 -0.61 -19.04 23.31
CA LEU A 268 0.04 -19.41 24.58
C LEU A 268 -0.98 -19.68 25.68
N THR A 269 -2.04 -18.87 25.78
CA THR A 269 -3.11 -19.10 26.75
C THR A 269 -3.88 -20.39 26.47
N LYS A 270 -4.09 -20.76 25.19
CA LYS A 270 -4.69 -22.06 24.83
C LYS A 270 -3.78 -23.23 25.20
N PHE A 271 -2.48 -23.10 24.93
CA PHE A 271 -1.47 -24.09 25.26
C PHE A 271 -1.38 -24.37 26.77
N VAL A 272 -1.36 -23.32 27.61
CA VAL A 272 -1.32 -23.48 29.08
C VAL A 272 -2.59 -24.15 29.62
N ASN A 273 -3.75 -23.97 28.96
CA ASN A 273 -5.02 -24.53 29.39
C ASN A 273 -5.28 -25.96 28.85
N SER A 274 -4.53 -26.45 27.87
CA SER A 274 -4.67 -27.83 27.38
C SER A 274 -4.07 -28.82 28.39
N SER A 275 -4.91 -29.70 28.94
CA SER A 275 -4.58 -30.60 30.05
C SER A 275 -4.03 -31.97 29.61
N ASP A 276 -3.64 -32.14 28.34
CA ASP A 276 -3.33 -33.45 27.78
C ASP A 276 -1.87 -33.85 27.97
N GLU A 277 -1.66 -35.05 28.52
CA GLU A 277 -0.37 -35.74 28.68
C GLU A 277 0.30 -36.11 27.32
N HIS A 278 -0.14 -35.53 26.20
CA HIS A 278 0.44 -35.67 24.86
C HIS A 278 0.78 -34.28 24.26
N ALA A 279 1.25 -33.36 25.10
CA ALA A 279 1.51 -31.95 24.79
C ALA A 279 2.63 -31.64 23.77
N GLU A 280 3.22 -32.64 23.11
CA GLU A 280 4.17 -32.39 22.00
C GLU A 280 3.47 -31.94 20.70
N SER A 281 2.17 -32.22 20.54
CA SER A 281 1.42 -31.87 19.32
C SER A 281 0.79 -30.48 19.32
N CYS A 282 0.97 -29.68 20.38
CA CYS A 282 0.28 -28.40 20.58
C CYS A 282 1.21 -27.20 20.75
N LEU A 283 2.49 -27.32 20.38
CA LEU A 283 3.37 -26.14 20.32
C LEU A 283 2.77 -25.11 19.34
N PRO A 284 2.78 -23.80 19.67
CA PRO A 284 2.36 -22.76 18.74
C PRO A 284 3.19 -22.89 17.46
N ASN A 285 2.52 -23.12 16.35
CA ASN A 285 3.18 -23.31 15.07
C ASN A 285 3.54 -21.91 14.54
N PHE A 286 4.73 -21.41 14.91
CA PHE A 286 5.20 -20.04 14.68
C PHE A 286 5.16 -19.61 13.21
N ASP A 287 5.19 -20.55 12.27
CA ASP A 287 5.18 -20.29 10.82
C ASP A 287 3.77 -20.20 10.18
N SER A 288 2.68 -20.32 10.96
CA SER A 288 1.32 -20.33 10.40
C SER A 288 0.47 -19.09 10.74
N GLN A 289 0.50 -18.12 9.82
CA GLN A 289 -0.57 -17.15 9.48
C GLN A 289 -1.04 -16.13 10.53
N SER A 290 -0.35 -15.91 11.65
CA SER A 290 -0.80 -14.99 12.71
C SER A 290 0.27 -13.96 13.13
N HIS A 291 0.68 -13.08 12.21
CA HIS A 291 1.64 -11.99 12.51
C HIS A 291 1.06 -10.92 13.44
N SER A 292 1.93 -10.27 14.22
CA SER A 292 1.56 -9.12 15.04
C SER A 292 1.13 -7.95 14.16
N VAL A 293 0.08 -7.25 14.58
CA VAL A 293 -0.51 -6.13 13.82
C VAL A 293 -0.24 -4.83 14.56
N ALA A 294 0.45 -3.90 13.92
CA ALA A 294 0.65 -2.55 14.41
C ALA A 294 -0.31 -1.58 13.70
N GLU A 295 -1.04 -0.76 14.46
CA GLU A 295 -1.97 0.24 13.94
C GLU A 295 -1.60 1.63 14.47
N TYR A 296 -1.56 2.61 13.57
CA TYR A 296 -1.20 3.99 13.86
C TYR A 296 -2.44 4.76 14.36
N LEU A 297 -2.49 5.10 15.66
CA LEU A 297 -3.65 5.75 16.28
C LEU A 297 -3.64 7.28 16.17
N LEU A 298 -2.46 7.92 16.32
CA LEU A 298 -2.36 9.38 16.29
C LEU A 298 -1.03 9.81 15.71
N CYS A 299 -1.02 10.42 14.52
CA CYS A 299 0.18 10.97 13.89
C CYS A 299 0.28 12.48 14.14
N THR A 300 1.35 12.91 14.80
CA THR A 300 1.64 14.33 15.09
C THR A 300 2.64 14.93 14.11
N ARG A 301 3.15 14.12 13.19
CA ARG A 301 4.13 14.50 12.16
C ARG A 301 3.65 14.09 10.76
N VAL A 302 3.20 15.08 10.00
CA VAL A 302 2.91 14.95 8.56
C VAL A 302 4.04 15.64 7.80
N CYS A 303 4.84 14.89 7.06
CA CYS A 303 5.85 15.47 6.16
C CYS A 303 5.17 15.82 4.84
N GLY A 304 4.84 17.09 4.60
CA GLY A 304 4.34 17.56 3.31
C GLY A 304 4.08 19.07 3.25
N GLY A 305 4.73 19.76 2.31
CA GLY A 305 4.52 21.19 2.07
C GLY A 305 5.29 21.76 0.87
N SER A 306 4.98 21.32 -0.35
CA SER A 306 5.38 22.02 -1.59
C SER A 306 4.35 23.09 -1.98
N ASN A 307 4.14 24.09 -1.11
CA ASN A 307 3.67 25.39 -1.56
C ASN A 307 4.87 26.32 -1.63
N GLY A 308 5.15 26.85 -2.83
CA GLY A 308 6.26 27.74 -3.15
C GLY A 308 6.19 29.13 -2.50
N ASN A 309 6.01 29.20 -1.18
CA ASN A 309 6.38 30.34 -0.36
C ASN A 309 7.43 29.86 0.65
N ALA A 310 8.68 30.26 0.43
CA ALA A 310 9.77 30.06 1.37
C ALA A 310 9.48 30.79 2.70
N SER A 311 8.83 30.11 3.66
CA SER A 311 8.81 30.48 5.09
C SER A 311 8.26 29.41 6.05
N THR A 312 8.25 28.12 5.72
CA THR A 312 7.97 27.06 6.73
C THR A 312 9.00 25.95 6.63
N GLU A 313 10.24 26.27 7.00
CA GLU A 313 11.11 25.29 7.63
C GLU A 313 10.44 24.83 8.93
N ASN A 314 10.34 23.52 9.15
CA ASN A 314 9.86 22.85 10.37
C ASN A 314 8.38 23.10 10.75
N ALA A 315 7.47 22.24 10.27
CA ALA A 315 6.38 21.84 11.15
C ALA A 315 7.03 21.09 12.32
N VAL A 316 7.30 21.81 13.43
CA VAL A 316 7.83 21.21 14.65
C VAL A 316 6.81 20.15 15.09
N PRO A 317 7.20 18.85 15.19
CA PRO A 317 6.28 17.84 15.71
C PRO A 317 5.79 18.32 17.08
N SER A 318 4.52 18.11 17.39
CA SER A 318 4.00 18.34 18.74
C SER A 318 4.15 17.04 19.51
N PRO A 319 5.26 16.81 20.23
CA PRO A 319 5.47 15.53 20.91
C PRO A 319 4.39 15.30 21.96
N ILE A 320 4.09 14.03 22.20
CA ILE A 320 3.14 13.61 23.23
C ILE A 320 3.83 13.76 24.59
N LEU A 321 3.32 14.65 25.43
CA LEU A 321 3.82 14.89 26.78
C LEU A 321 3.22 13.94 27.82
N GLY A 322 2.03 13.41 27.55
CA GLY A 322 1.36 12.50 28.47
C GLY A 322 0.28 11.69 27.77
N LEU A 323 0.16 10.44 28.19
CA LEU A 323 -0.81 9.48 27.69
C LEU A 323 -1.57 8.86 28.86
N ALA A 324 -2.90 8.81 28.76
CA ALA A 324 -3.76 8.13 29.71
C ALA A 324 -4.80 7.28 28.97
N LEU A 325 -4.90 6.01 29.39
CA LEU A 325 -5.92 5.08 28.91
C LEU A 325 -6.97 4.91 30.00
N ASN A 326 -8.21 5.29 29.70
CA ASN A 326 -9.33 5.00 30.58
C ASN A 326 -9.92 3.63 30.22
N SER A 327 -10.29 2.82 31.21
CA SER A 327 -10.69 1.43 31.00
C SER A 327 -12.17 1.23 30.63
N SER A 328 -13.04 2.21 30.91
CA SER A 328 -14.47 2.13 30.59
C SER A 328 -15.13 3.51 30.48
N PRO A 329 -15.51 3.98 29.27
CA PRO A 329 -15.24 3.37 27.96
C PRO A 329 -13.74 3.46 27.60
N PRO A 330 -13.19 2.53 26.80
CA PRO A 330 -11.78 2.53 26.45
C PRO A 330 -11.46 3.80 25.66
N THR A 331 -10.85 4.77 26.35
CA THR A 331 -10.63 6.12 25.81
C THR A 331 -9.17 6.46 25.97
N LEU A 332 -8.50 6.74 24.86
CA LEU A 332 -7.15 7.24 24.80
C LEU A 332 -7.20 8.77 24.96
N ILE A 333 -6.51 9.29 25.96
CA ILE A 333 -6.34 10.72 26.19
C ILE A 333 -4.85 11.02 26.01
N ALA A 334 -4.50 11.79 24.98
CA ALA A 334 -3.13 12.21 24.71
C ALA A 334 -2.99 13.73 24.88
N LEU A 335 -2.01 14.17 25.67
CA LEU A 335 -1.63 15.57 25.84
C LEU A 335 -0.47 15.88 24.90
N LEU A 336 -0.69 16.78 23.95
CA LEU A 336 0.33 17.24 23.02
C LEU A 336 1.12 18.42 23.60
N ALA A 337 2.37 18.60 23.17
CA ALA A 337 3.20 19.74 23.60
C ALA A 337 2.63 21.12 23.26
N GLY A 338 1.72 21.19 22.28
CA GLY A 338 0.95 22.40 21.97
C GLY A 338 -0.11 22.76 23.03
N GLY A 339 -0.32 21.93 24.05
CA GLY A 339 -1.35 22.11 25.08
C GLY A 339 -2.73 21.57 24.69
N GLU A 340 -2.84 20.94 23.52
CA GLU A 340 -4.07 20.29 23.05
C GLU A 340 -4.23 18.89 23.68
N VAL A 341 -5.46 18.55 24.07
CA VAL A 341 -5.82 17.24 24.60
C VAL A 341 -6.65 16.50 23.54
N VAL A 342 -6.06 15.45 22.96
CA VAL A 342 -6.73 14.59 21.99
C VAL A 342 -7.39 13.43 22.72
N THR A 343 -8.70 13.26 22.52
CA THR A 343 -9.48 12.17 23.12
C THR A 343 -10.01 11.25 22.02
N LEU A 344 -9.58 10.00 22.00
CA LEU A 344 -10.00 8.98 21.04
C LEU A 344 -10.72 7.84 21.76
N LEU A 345 -11.95 7.56 21.34
CA LEU A 345 -12.72 6.41 21.79
C LEU A 345 -12.24 5.17 21.01
N LEU A 346 -11.65 4.20 21.71
CA LEU A 346 -11.14 2.95 21.14
C LEU A 346 -12.26 1.95 20.80
N SER A 347 -13.53 2.38 20.85
CA SER A 347 -14.72 1.55 20.58
C SER A 347 -14.95 1.20 19.11
N SER A 348 -14.13 1.71 18.19
CA SER A 348 -14.22 1.46 16.74
C SER A 348 -13.22 0.42 16.21
N LEU A 349 -12.38 -0.17 17.07
CA LEU A 349 -11.40 -1.20 16.70
C LEU A 349 -12.06 -2.58 16.56
N HIS A 350 -12.91 -2.74 15.54
CA HIS A 350 -13.26 -4.07 15.01
C HIS A 350 -12.22 -4.46 13.97
N LEU A 351 -11.22 -5.26 14.37
CA LEU A 351 -10.61 -6.21 13.43
C LEU A 351 -11.28 -7.57 13.62
N PRO A 352 -11.40 -8.37 12.53
CA PRO A 352 -12.20 -9.57 12.51
C PRO A 352 -11.70 -10.54 13.58
N SER A 353 -12.62 -11.07 14.38
CA SER A 353 -12.31 -12.25 15.18
C SER A 353 -11.74 -13.31 14.25
N ALA A 354 -10.69 -14.00 14.70
CA ALA A 354 -10.08 -15.16 14.05
C ALA A 354 -11.02 -16.38 13.96
N SER A 355 -12.32 -16.14 13.81
CA SER A 355 -13.40 -17.10 13.58
C SER A 355 -14.14 -16.89 12.25
N SER A 356 -13.71 -15.95 11.40
CA SER A 356 -14.32 -15.76 10.06
C SER A 356 -13.48 -16.27 8.89
N GLN A 357 -12.33 -16.91 9.14
CA GLN A 357 -11.56 -17.67 8.14
C GLN A 357 -11.95 -19.16 8.06
N SER A 358 -13.13 -19.54 8.56
CA SER A 358 -13.61 -20.93 8.52
C SER A 358 -14.84 -21.17 7.61
N ILE A 359 -15.06 -20.34 6.58
CA ILE A 359 -16.14 -20.58 5.57
C ILE A 359 -15.61 -21.07 4.20
N LEU A 360 -14.30 -21.31 4.03
CA LEU A 360 -13.80 -21.93 2.78
C LEU A 360 -12.85 -23.13 2.96
N SER A 361 -12.82 -23.77 4.13
CA SER A 361 -12.11 -25.04 4.32
C SER A 361 -12.87 -25.99 5.25
N MET A 362 -14.03 -26.46 4.80
CA MET A 362 -14.67 -27.65 5.36
C MET A 362 -14.94 -28.65 4.24
N SER A 363 -13.89 -29.38 3.85
CA SER A 363 -14.01 -30.75 3.38
C SER A 363 -12.70 -31.52 3.63
N SER A 364 -12.38 -31.75 4.89
CA SER A 364 -11.57 -32.92 5.28
C SER A 364 -11.73 -33.25 6.77
N ALA A 365 -12.39 -34.39 6.99
CA ALA A 365 -12.33 -35.27 8.15
C ALA A 365 -12.97 -34.82 9.49
N SER A 366 -14.22 -35.23 9.67
CA SER A 366 -14.63 -35.88 10.93
C SER A 366 -15.28 -37.23 10.57
N ASP A 367 -14.81 -38.28 11.24
CA ASP A 367 -15.14 -39.69 11.09
C ASP A 367 -16.49 -40.02 10.45
N THR A 368 -16.43 -40.47 9.20
CA THR A 368 -17.44 -41.36 8.63
C THR A 368 -16.72 -42.55 8.01
N PRO A 369 -17.21 -43.79 8.23
CA PRO A 369 -16.56 -44.98 7.68
C PRO A 369 -16.57 -44.85 6.16
N ARG A 370 -15.39 -44.95 5.54
CA ARG A 370 -15.14 -44.89 4.09
C ARG A 370 -16.33 -45.43 3.30
N ILE A 371 -17.16 -44.54 2.76
CA ILE A 371 -18.17 -44.87 1.75
C ILE A 371 -17.51 -44.61 0.41
N ASN A 372 -17.41 -45.67 -0.39
CA ASN A 372 -16.85 -45.70 -1.73
C ASN A 372 -17.21 -44.44 -2.55
N GLU A 373 -16.24 -43.94 -3.31
CA GLU A 373 -16.28 -42.78 -4.20
C GLU A 373 -17.30 -42.85 -5.36
N GLU A 374 -18.21 -43.82 -5.38
CA GLU A 374 -19.28 -43.88 -6.39
C GLU A 374 -20.54 -43.19 -5.85
N ALA A 375 -21.11 -42.24 -6.61
CA ALA A 375 -22.40 -41.64 -6.27
C ALA A 375 -23.45 -42.75 -6.06
N PHE A 376 -24.30 -42.64 -5.04
CA PHE A 376 -25.29 -43.69 -4.71
C PHE A 376 -26.15 -44.09 -5.93
N ASP A 377 -26.49 -43.11 -6.78
CA ASP A 377 -27.23 -43.33 -8.02
C ASP A 377 -26.45 -44.20 -9.02
N GLU A 378 -25.12 -44.07 -9.06
CA GLU A 378 -24.22 -44.84 -9.92
C GLU A 378 -24.02 -46.26 -9.37
N TYR A 379 -23.90 -46.41 -8.05
CA TYR A 379 -23.93 -47.71 -7.37
C TYR A 379 -25.23 -48.47 -7.66
N MET A 380 -26.38 -47.81 -7.54
CA MET A 380 -27.69 -48.39 -7.83
C MET A 380 -27.84 -48.76 -9.30
N ARG A 381 -27.37 -47.89 -10.22
CA ARG A 381 -27.34 -48.19 -11.66
C ARG A 381 -26.46 -49.39 -11.95
N LYS A 382 -25.33 -49.55 -11.28
CA LYS A 382 -24.41 -50.69 -11.44
C LYS A 382 -25.00 -51.99 -10.90
N LEU A 383 -25.68 -51.94 -9.75
CA LEU A 383 -26.37 -53.08 -9.15
C LEU A 383 -27.48 -53.62 -10.05
N LEU A 384 -28.22 -52.70 -10.70
CA LEU A 384 -29.32 -53.02 -11.60
C LEU A 384 -28.89 -53.26 -13.07
N LYS A 385 -27.63 -53.01 -13.44
CA LYS A 385 -27.15 -53.18 -14.82
C LYS A 385 -26.90 -54.65 -15.16
N HIS A 386 -27.54 -55.13 -16.22
CA HIS A 386 -27.30 -56.46 -16.78
C HIS A 386 -26.93 -56.40 -18.27
N ARG A 387 -25.92 -57.19 -18.68
CA ARG A 387 -25.41 -57.26 -20.07
C ARG A 387 -26.20 -58.17 -21.01
N GLY A 388 -27.31 -58.76 -20.57
CA GLY A 388 -28.15 -59.63 -21.40
C GLY A 388 -29.39 -58.91 -21.90
N THR A 389 -29.57 -58.82 -23.22
CA THR A 389 -30.90 -58.62 -23.82
C THR A 389 -31.75 -59.86 -23.52
N LEU A 390 -33.01 -59.65 -23.17
CA LEU A 390 -34.02 -60.70 -22.92
C LEU A 390 -33.81 -61.91 -23.85
N PRO A 391 -33.89 -63.16 -23.36
CA PRO A 391 -34.25 -64.22 -24.27
C PRO A 391 -35.66 -63.90 -24.76
N ILE A 392 -35.77 -63.38 -25.98
CA ILE A 392 -37.03 -63.36 -26.70
C ILE A 392 -37.34 -64.84 -26.96
N PHE A 393 -38.15 -65.45 -26.09
CA PHE A 393 -38.60 -66.81 -26.29
C PHE A 393 -39.60 -66.80 -27.44
N LYS A 394 -39.10 -66.92 -28.68
CA LYS A 394 -39.93 -67.28 -29.82
C LYS A 394 -40.40 -68.71 -29.60
N PHE A 395 -41.69 -68.86 -29.33
CA PHE A 395 -42.37 -70.15 -29.40
C PHE A 395 -42.28 -70.65 -30.85
N GLU A 396 -41.57 -71.75 -31.08
CA GLU A 396 -41.87 -72.60 -32.23
C GLU A 396 -43.01 -73.53 -31.82
N GLU A 397 -44.20 -73.33 -32.39
CA GLU A 397 -45.46 -74.06 -32.09
C GLU A 397 -45.39 -75.59 -32.30
N LYS A 398 -44.24 -76.18 -32.62
CA LYS A 398 -44.13 -77.60 -33.01
C LYS A 398 -43.19 -78.48 -32.19
N ALA A 399 -42.70 -78.04 -31.03
CA ALA A 399 -41.87 -78.92 -30.19
C ALA A 399 -42.08 -78.74 -28.68
N MET A 400 -43.24 -79.17 -28.15
CA MET A 400 -43.35 -79.66 -26.76
C MET A 400 -44.30 -80.86 -26.74
N SER A 401 -43.76 -82.06 -26.80
CA SER A 401 -44.51 -83.32 -26.92
C SER A 401 -44.97 -83.93 -25.59
N SER A 402 -44.78 -83.26 -24.44
CA SER A 402 -45.41 -83.69 -23.19
C SER A 402 -45.67 -82.54 -22.18
N PRO A 403 -46.78 -82.57 -21.42
CA PRO A 403 -47.06 -81.58 -20.37
C PRO A 403 -45.98 -81.51 -19.27
N GLN A 404 -45.22 -82.58 -19.06
CA GLN A 404 -44.17 -82.66 -18.04
C GLN A 404 -42.91 -81.87 -18.42
N GLU A 405 -42.58 -81.77 -19.71
CA GLU A 405 -41.44 -81.00 -20.20
C GLU A 405 -41.72 -79.49 -20.14
N ALA A 406 -42.95 -79.08 -20.45
CA ALA A 406 -43.39 -77.70 -20.30
C ALA A 406 -43.30 -77.21 -18.85
N LEU A 407 -43.70 -78.05 -17.89
CA LEU A 407 -43.67 -77.71 -16.47
C LEU A 407 -42.22 -77.61 -15.93
N LYS A 408 -41.32 -78.50 -16.36
CA LYS A 408 -39.89 -78.41 -16.04
C LYS A 408 -39.25 -77.15 -16.63
N PHE A 409 -39.63 -76.76 -17.84
CA PHE A 409 -39.13 -75.55 -18.49
C PHE A 409 -39.60 -74.27 -17.77
N ILE A 410 -40.89 -74.19 -17.40
CA ILE A 410 -41.45 -73.08 -16.61
C ILE A 410 -40.71 -72.96 -15.27
N ASN A 411 -40.54 -74.07 -14.54
CA ASN A 411 -39.83 -74.04 -13.26
C ASN A 411 -38.38 -73.54 -13.40
N ARG A 412 -37.69 -73.90 -14.49
CA ARG A 412 -36.33 -73.44 -14.76
C ARG A 412 -36.27 -71.95 -15.11
N ILE A 413 -37.28 -71.44 -15.83
CA ILE A 413 -37.43 -70.00 -16.09
C ILE A 413 -37.71 -69.25 -14.79
N THR A 414 -38.63 -69.76 -13.97
CA THR A 414 -38.98 -69.14 -12.68
C THR A 414 -37.76 -69.06 -11.76
N GLN A 415 -36.96 -70.13 -11.67
CA GLN A 415 -35.70 -70.11 -10.91
C GLN A 415 -34.71 -69.08 -11.46
N LEU A 416 -34.52 -69.00 -12.78
CA LEU A 416 -33.62 -68.04 -13.39
C LEU A 416 -34.07 -66.58 -13.18
N LEU A 417 -35.37 -66.30 -13.19
CA LEU A 417 -35.92 -64.98 -12.87
C LEU A 417 -35.70 -64.63 -11.40
N TYR A 418 -35.92 -65.60 -10.50
CA TYR A 418 -35.74 -65.41 -9.06
C TYR A 418 -34.28 -65.12 -8.69
N GLU A 419 -33.37 -65.97 -9.16
CA GLU A 419 -31.93 -65.86 -8.84
C GLU A 419 -31.25 -64.66 -9.49
N LYS A 420 -31.61 -64.31 -10.74
CA LYS A 420 -30.88 -63.27 -11.48
C LYS A 420 -31.48 -61.88 -11.40
N TYR A 421 -32.79 -61.75 -11.16
CA TYR A 421 -33.48 -60.45 -11.17
C TYR A 421 -34.02 -60.09 -9.78
N PHE A 422 -34.90 -60.92 -9.20
CA PHE A 422 -35.60 -60.54 -7.98
C PHE A 422 -34.65 -60.31 -6.80
N GLN A 423 -33.64 -61.15 -6.60
CA GLN A 423 -32.69 -60.99 -5.50
C GLN A 423 -31.93 -59.65 -5.55
N ARG A 424 -31.57 -59.17 -6.75
CA ARG A 424 -30.87 -57.88 -6.91
C ARG A 424 -31.80 -56.69 -6.74
N HIS A 425 -33.04 -56.80 -7.20
CA HIS A 425 -34.06 -55.78 -6.96
C HIS A 425 -34.41 -55.66 -5.48
N GLU A 426 -34.43 -56.78 -4.75
CA GLU A 426 -34.69 -56.80 -3.31
C GLU A 426 -33.52 -56.19 -2.51
N GLN A 427 -32.28 -56.51 -2.90
CA GLN A 427 -31.09 -55.88 -2.32
C GLN A 427 -31.03 -54.36 -2.59
N ALA A 428 -31.36 -53.94 -3.81
CA ALA A 428 -31.49 -52.53 -4.18
C ALA A 428 -32.56 -51.81 -3.34
N HIS A 429 -33.70 -52.46 -3.09
CA HIS A 429 -34.77 -51.91 -2.26
C HIS A 429 -34.32 -51.71 -0.82
N GLU A 430 -33.66 -52.72 -0.22
CA GLU A 430 -33.16 -52.65 1.16
C GLU A 430 -32.10 -51.54 1.35
N ASP A 431 -31.18 -51.39 0.40
CA ASP A 431 -30.14 -50.35 0.44
C ASP A 431 -30.73 -48.92 0.32
N ILE A 432 -31.75 -48.73 -0.54
CA ILE A 432 -32.50 -47.47 -0.62
C ILE A 432 -33.20 -47.17 0.70
N GLU A 433 -33.87 -48.16 1.29
CA GLU A 433 -34.61 -47.99 2.54
C GLU A 433 -33.68 -47.62 3.71
N ASN A 434 -32.51 -48.26 3.78
CA ASN A 434 -31.48 -47.97 4.76
C ASN A 434 -30.89 -46.56 4.58
N ARG A 435 -30.67 -46.13 3.33
CA ARG A 435 -30.21 -44.77 3.04
C ARG A 435 -31.26 -43.73 3.43
N MET A 436 -32.53 -43.99 3.16
CA MET A 436 -33.65 -43.12 3.54
C MET A 436 -33.72 -42.94 5.07
N LYS A 437 -33.66 -44.05 5.83
CA LYS A 437 -33.65 -44.01 7.31
C LYS A 437 -32.48 -43.19 7.85
N ARG A 438 -31.28 -43.30 7.25
CA ARG A 438 -30.11 -42.51 7.65
C ARG A 438 -30.31 -41.02 7.39
N LEU A 439 -30.79 -40.66 6.20
CA LEU A 439 -31.08 -39.27 5.84
C LEU A 439 -32.16 -38.65 6.73
N GLN A 440 -33.17 -39.44 7.12
CA GLN A 440 -34.23 -39.00 8.01
C GLN A 440 -33.71 -38.64 9.40
N ARG A 441 -32.80 -39.45 9.98
CA ARG A 441 -32.14 -39.11 11.26
C ARG A 441 -31.28 -37.85 11.17
N ILE A 442 -30.56 -37.66 10.06
CA ILE A 442 -29.75 -36.45 9.84
C ILE A 442 -30.65 -35.22 9.79
N LYS A 443 -31.78 -35.31 9.09
CA LYS A 443 -32.77 -34.23 9.05
C LYS A 443 -33.31 -33.89 10.44
N GLU A 444 -33.68 -34.89 11.23
CA GLU A 444 -34.18 -34.70 12.60
C GLU A 444 -33.15 -34.01 13.51
N HIS A 445 -31.87 -34.41 13.39
CA HIS A 445 -30.78 -33.78 14.12
C HIS A 445 -30.59 -32.32 13.72
N GLN A 446 -30.52 -32.03 12.42
CA GLN A 446 -30.37 -30.66 11.89
C GLN A 446 -31.53 -29.73 12.29
N VAL A 447 -32.76 -30.25 12.32
CA VAL A 447 -33.92 -29.48 12.79
C VAL A 447 -33.79 -29.14 14.27
N THR A 448 -33.27 -30.06 15.08
CA THR A 448 -33.04 -29.84 16.52
C THR A 448 -31.96 -28.78 16.75
N ASP A 449 -30.88 -28.81 15.97
CA ASP A 449 -29.81 -27.82 16.05
C ASP A 449 -30.29 -26.42 15.65
N LEU A 450 -31.13 -26.32 14.61
CA LEU A 450 -31.75 -25.05 14.23
C LEU A 450 -32.58 -24.43 15.37
N LEU A 451 -33.35 -25.24 16.10
CA LEU A 451 -34.12 -24.76 17.25
C LEU A 451 -33.23 -24.26 18.40
N ASN A 452 -32.09 -24.94 18.64
CA ASN A 452 -31.12 -24.49 19.63
C ASN A 452 -30.48 -23.15 19.24
N LEU A 453 -30.12 -22.98 17.96
CA LEU A 453 -29.58 -21.73 17.44
C LEU A 453 -30.59 -20.58 17.50
N GLU A 454 -31.88 -20.85 17.25
CA GLU A 454 -32.94 -19.84 17.41
C GLU A 454 -33.07 -19.38 18.86
N LYS A 455 -32.92 -20.29 19.82
CA LYS A 455 -32.93 -19.96 21.25
C LYS A 455 -31.72 -19.12 21.63
N GLU A 456 -30.52 -19.49 21.19
CA GLU A 456 -29.29 -18.74 21.46
C GLU A 456 -29.35 -17.32 20.87
N ARG A 457 -29.91 -17.18 19.67
CA ARG A 457 -30.16 -15.88 19.04
C ARG A 457 -31.08 -14.99 19.89
N ALA A 458 -32.12 -15.56 20.51
CA ALA A 458 -33.01 -14.81 21.39
C ALA A 458 -32.30 -14.34 22.68
N ASP A 459 -31.49 -15.21 23.29
CA ASP A 459 -30.71 -14.88 24.49
C ASP A 459 -29.67 -13.79 24.21
N LEU A 460 -28.99 -13.87 23.07
CA LEU A 460 -28.05 -12.82 22.63
C LEU A 460 -28.73 -11.48 22.41
N LYS A 461 -29.94 -11.47 21.83
CA LYS A 461 -30.70 -10.24 21.61
C LYS A 461 -31.04 -9.54 22.94
N SER A 462 -31.46 -10.28 23.95
CA SER A 462 -31.72 -9.76 25.29
C SER A 462 -30.45 -9.16 25.93
N LYS A 463 -29.30 -9.83 25.79
CA LYS A 463 -28.02 -9.29 26.28
C LYS A 463 -27.61 -7.98 25.61
N VAL A 464 -27.88 -7.84 24.30
CA VAL A 464 -27.61 -6.60 23.56
C VAL A 464 -28.46 -5.45 24.09
N GLU A 465 -29.74 -5.67 24.38
CA GLU A 465 -30.62 -4.62 24.92
C GLU A 465 -30.11 -4.08 26.26
N VAL A 466 -29.67 -4.97 27.17
CA VAL A 466 -29.07 -4.58 28.46
C VAL A 466 -27.75 -3.82 28.29
N LEU A 467 -26.94 -4.19 27.29
CA LEU A 467 -25.68 -3.50 27.02
C LEU A 467 -25.90 -2.09 26.46
N VAL A 468 -26.93 -1.89 25.64
CA VAL A 468 -27.30 -0.57 25.09
C VAL A 468 -27.74 0.37 26.21
N GLU A 469 -28.51 -0.11 27.18
CA GLU A 469 -28.92 0.69 28.35
C GLU A 469 -27.70 1.18 29.15
N LYS A 470 -26.77 0.27 29.47
CA LYS A 470 -25.52 0.60 30.18
C LYS A 470 -24.65 1.59 29.39
N LEU A 471 -24.62 1.49 28.07
CA LEU A 471 -23.84 2.40 27.23
C LEU A 471 -24.40 3.83 27.30
N ASN A 472 -25.73 3.97 27.30
CA ASN A 472 -26.36 5.28 27.44
C ASN A 472 -26.08 5.91 28.81
N ASP A 473 -26.11 5.12 29.89
CA ASP A 473 -25.76 5.60 31.24
C ASP A 473 -24.31 6.10 31.32
N VAL A 474 -23.38 5.38 30.70
CA VAL A 474 -21.96 5.76 30.65
C VAL A 474 -21.77 7.03 29.82
N LYS A 475 -22.47 7.16 28.69
CA LYS A 475 -22.43 8.35 27.84
C LYS A 475 -22.89 9.60 28.59
N ASN A 476 -24.01 9.51 29.32
CA ASN A 476 -24.51 10.63 30.12
C ASN A 476 -23.48 11.08 31.18
N LYS A 477 -22.76 10.12 31.78
CA LYS A 477 -21.73 10.39 32.78
C LYS A 477 -20.46 11.01 32.19
N GLN A 478 -20.12 10.64 30.95
CA GLN A 478 -19.01 11.24 30.21
C GLN A 478 -19.30 12.71 29.87
N GLU A 479 -20.53 13.02 29.48
CA GLU A 479 -20.97 14.40 29.20
C GLU A 479 -20.86 15.28 30.45
N GLU A 480 -21.30 14.76 31.61
CA GLU A 480 -21.16 15.45 32.90
C GLU A 480 -19.68 15.75 33.27
N LEU A 481 -18.77 14.80 33.00
CA LEU A 481 -17.34 14.97 33.26
C LEU A 481 -16.69 15.96 32.28
N SER A 482 -17.10 15.95 31.02
CA SER A 482 -16.63 16.89 30.00
C SER A 482 -16.97 18.33 30.39
N ASP A 483 -18.22 18.58 30.79
CA ASP A 483 -18.66 19.89 31.27
C ASP A 483 -17.88 20.36 32.51
N ARG A 484 -17.44 19.41 33.35
CA ARG A 484 -16.60 19.72 34.51
C ARG A 484 -15.18 20.07 34.11
N ALA A 485 -14.60 19.36 33.15
CA ALA A 485 -13.27 19.63 32.61
C ALA A 485 -13.22 20.99 31.90
N GLU A 486 -14.23 21.33 31.10
CA GLU A 486 -14.34 22.63 30.44
C GLU A 486 -14.38 23.79 31.45
N ARG A 487 -15.13 23.63 32.55
CA ARG A 487 -15.18 24.63 33.63
C ARG A 487 -13.82 24.84 34.28
N VAL A 488 -13.04 23.78 34.48
CA VAL A 488 -11.69 23.85 35.07
C VAL A 488 -10.72 24.53 34.09
N LEU A 489 -10.77 24.18 32.80
CA LEU A 489 -9.93 24.78 31.76
C LEU A 489 -10.21 26.28 31.60
N ARG A 490 -11.48 26.70 31.59
CA ARG A 490 -11.83 28.13 31.58
C ARG A 490 -11.24 28.87 32.78
N ASN A 491 -11.30 28.28 33.98
CA ASN A 491 -10.73 28.88 35.19
C ASN A 491 -9.20 28.93 35.18
N ALA A 492 -8.53 27.96 34.53
CA ALA A 492 -7.09 27.95 34.36
C ALA A 492 -6.64 29.01 33.33
N ASN A 493 -7.37 29.15 32.22
CA ASN A 493 -7.07 30.13 31.18
C ASN A 493 -7.24 31.57 31.66
N MET A 494 -8.22 31.83 32.54
CA MET A 494 -8.40 33.13 33.20
C MET A 494 -7.28 33.48 34.20
N LYS A 495 -6.37 32.56 34.50
CA LYS A 495 -5.25 32.74 35.45
C LYS A 495 -3.86 32.73 34.79
N GLN A 496 -3.77 32.66 33.45
CA GLN A 496 -2.47 32.83 32.77
C GLN A 496 -1.96 34.27 32.88
N PRO A 497 -0.65 34.49 33.09
CA PRO A 497 -0.06 35.83 33.12
C PRO A 497 -0.04 36.44 31.70
N GLU A 498 -0.62 37.63 31.54
CA GLU A 498 -0.58 38.36 30.27
C GLU A 498 0.86 38.78 29.89
N VAL A 499 1.15 38.69 28.60
CA VAL A 499 2.44 39.07 27.99
C VAL A 499 2.69 40.57 28.23
N SER A 500 3.87 40.94 28.72
CA SER A 500 4.18 42.34 29.03
C SER A 500 4.17 43.21 27.76
N ASN A 501 3.68 44.45 27.87
CA ASN A 501 3.72 45.43 26.78
C ASN A 501 5.12 45.60 26.17
N ALA A 502 6.17 45.39 26.97
CA ALA A 502 7.57 45.41 26.51
C ALA A 502 7.89 44.24 25.55
N GLU A 503 7.39 43.05 25.81
CA GLU A 503 7.61 41.86 24.97
C GLU A 503 6.82 41.96 23.66
N VAL A 504 5.60 42.51 23.71
CA VAL A 504 4.81 42.79 22.50
C VAL A 504 5.51 43.83 21.61
N GLN A 505 6.09 44.87 22.21
CA GLN A 505 6.86 45.89 21.49
C GLN A 505 8.12 45.29 20.86
N MET A 506 8.86 44.47 21.62
CA MET A 506 10.07 43.80 21.14
C MET A 506 9.77 42.88 19.94
N ARG A 507 8.65 42.15 19.98
CA ARG A 507 8.21 41.29 18.88
C ARG A 507 7.88 42.09 17.60
N LYS A 508 7.28 43.27 17.74
CA LYS A 508 7.02 44.20 16.63
C LYS A 508 8.32 44.78 16.05
N GLU A 509 9.31 45.08 16.88
CA GLU A 509 10.60 45.57 16.40
C GLU A 509 11.38 44.50 15.64
N LEU A 510 11.38 43.26 16.15
CA LEU A 510 12.07 42.12 15.57
C LEU A 510 11.52 41.80 14.17
N THR A 511 10.19 41.79 14.05
CA THR A 511 9.52 41.62 12.74
C THR A 511 9.84 42.74 11.77
N SER A 512 9.87 44.01 12.21
CA SER A 512 10.26 45.13 11.33
C SER A 512 11.72 45.02 10.84
N LYS A 513 12.64 44.57 11.71
CA LYS A 513 14.05 44.37 11.35
C LYS A 513 14.22 43.21 10.37
N GLN A 514 13.43 42.15 10.51
CA GLN A 514 13.45 41.00 9.63
C GLN A 514 12.99 41.37 8.20
N ILE A 515 11.96 42.22 8.08
CA ILE A 515 11.51 42.77 6.79
C ILE A 515 12.62 43.61 6.14
N LYS A 516 13.26 44.51 6.90
CA LYS A 516 14.37 45.33 6.38
C LYS A 516 15.57 44.49 5.92
N LEU A 517 15.89 43.41 6.63
CA LEU A 517 16.97 42.49 6.21
C LEU A 517 16.65 41.80 4.88
N LYS A 518 15.39 41.44 4.64
CA LYS A 518 14.94 40.86 3.37
C LYS A 518 15.09 41.87 2.23
N GLU A 519 14.64 43.11 2.42
CA GLU A 519 14.82 44.19 1.43
C GLU A 519 16.29 44.49 1.12
N MET A 520 17.15 44.51 2.14
CA MET A 520 18.59 44.71 1.93
C MET A 520 19.21 43.57 1.13
N ARG A 521 18.81 42.31 1.40
CA ARG A 521 19.30 41.15 0.65
C ARG A 521 18.92 41.23 -0.83
N GLU A 522 17.68 41.62 -1.14
CA GLU A 522 17.23 41.82 -2.52
C GLU A 522 17.99 42.93 -3.25
N LYS A 523 18.28 44.05 -2.57
CA LYS A 523 19.12 45.12 -3.13
C LYS A 523 20.55 44.63 -3.39
N LEU A 524 21.09 43.82 -2.49
CA LEU A 524 22.45 43.27 -2.60
C LEU A 524 22.57 42.32 -3.80
N GLU A 525 21.57 41.48 -4.04
CA GLU A 525 21.51 40.61 -5.23
C GLU A 525 21.38 41.41 -6.53
N LYS A 526 20.58 42.49 -6.55
CA LYS A 526 20.54 43.40 -7.71
C LYS A 526 21.91 44.00 -8.00
N ILE A 527 22.61 44.49 -6.96
CA ILE A 527 23.97 45.06 -7.11
C ILE A 527 24.97 44.02 -7.61
N LYS A 528 24.94 42.78 -7.10
CA LYS A 528 25.79 41.69 -7.59
C LYS A 528 25.54 41.41 -9.07
N LYS A 529 24.28 41.40 -9.50
CA LYS A 529 23.92 41.20 -10.91
C LYS A 529 24.48 42.32 -11.79
N TYR A 530 24.27 43.58 -11.39
CA TYR A 530 24.87 44.74 -12.08
C TYR A 530 26.41 44.67 -12.15
N SER A 531 27.07 44.26 -11.07
CA SER A 531 28.53 44.10 -11.04
C SER A 531 29.01 43.00 -12.00
N LYS A 532 28.27 41.90 -12.12
CA LYS A 532 28.58 40.80 -13.04
C LYS A 532 28.38 41.24 -14.50
N ASP A 533 27.30 41.96 -14.78
CA ASP A 533 27.02 42.50 -16.12
C ASP A 533 28.09 43.52 -16.55
N GLN A 534 28.51 44.41 -15.63
CA GLN A 534 29.61 45.34 -15.89
C GLN A 534 30.95 44.64 -16.17
N LYS A 535 31.28 43.56 -15.44
CA LYS A 535 32.50 42.77 -15.73
C LYS A 535 32.45 42.18 -17.13
N LEU A 536 31.29 41.68 -17.53
CA LEU A 536 31.10 41.04 -18.83
C LEU A 536 31.16 42.06 -19.98
N GLU A 537 30.66 43.28 -19.76
CA GLU A 537 30.85 44.42 -20.68
C GLU A 537 32.32 44.86 -20.77
N LEU A 538 33.05 44.90 -19.65
CA LEU A 538 34.48 45.22 -19.61
C LEU A 538 35.32 44.18 -20.37
N GLU A 539 35.00 42.90 -20.24
CA GLU A 539 35.64 41.83 -21.01
C GLU A 539 35.37 41.97 -22.52
N ARG A 540 34.11 42.27 -22.90
CA ARG A 540 33.75 42.56 -24.30
C ARG A 540 34.47 43.79 -24.84
N TRP A 541 34.57 44.86 -24.04
CA TRP A 541 35.27 46.09 -24.41
C TRP A 541 36.78 45.86 -24.58
N ASN A 542 37.41 45.09 -23.68
CA ASN A 542 38.81 44.70 -23.80
C ASN A 542 39.09 43.84 -25.05
N LEU A 543 38.17 42.95 -25.42
CA LEU A 543 38.25 42.20 -26.68
C LEU A 543 38.14 43.12 -27.91
N HIS A 544 37.32 44.17 -27.82
CA HIS A 544 37.16 45.16 -28.89
C HIS A 544 38.38 46.09 -29.04
N GLN A 545 39.05 46.44 -27.95
CA GLN A 545 40.29 47.23 -27.93
C GLN A 545 41.47 46.46 -28.54
N LYS A 546 41.61 45.16 -28.28
CA LYS A 546 42.66 44.31 -28.89
C LYS A 546 42.57 44.22 -30.44
N LYS A 547 41.42 44.54 -31.04
CA LYS A 547 41.21 44.58 -32.50
C LYS A 547 41.47 45.96 -33.14
N ARG A 548 41.75 47.01 -32.35
CA ARG A 548 42.11 48.35 -32.84
C ARG A 548 43.49 48.76 -32.33
N VAL A 549 44.54 48.24 -32.95
CA VAL A 549 45.89 48.82 -32.84
C VAL A 549 46.15 49.59 -34.14
N VAL A 550 46.09 50.91 -34.07
CA VAL A 550 46.56 51.84 -35.11
C VAL A 550 47.82 52.51 -34.56
N PRO A 551 48.97 52.48 -35.26
CA PRO A 551 50.21 53.07 -34.76
C PRO A 551 50.12 54.60 -34.79
N ILE A 552 50.32 55.25 -33.65
CA ILE A 552 50.33 56.71 -33.50
C ILE A 552 51.77 57.22 -33.68
N ASN A 553 51.93 58.25 -34.52
CA ASN A 553 53.19 58.88 -34.91
C ASN A 553 53.84 59.67 -33.74
N GLU A 554 55.18 59.68 -33.63
CA GLU A 554 55.96 60.22 -32.49
C GLU A 554 55.66 61.70 -32.17
N ALA A 555 55.28 62.51 -33.16
CA ALA A 555 54.92 63.91 -32.96
C ALA A 555 53.64 64.10 -32.10
N HIS A 556 52.71 63.13 -32.12
CA HIS A 556 51.49 63.17 -31.30
C HIS A 556 51.73 62.71 -29.86
N GLN A 557 52.77 61.90 -29.60
CA GLN A 557 53.12 61.47 -28.24
C GLN A 557 53.69 62.61 -27.39
N GLU A 558 54.47 63.52 -27.97
CA GLU A 558 55.05 64.65 -27.23
C GLU A 558 54.01 65.73 -26.89
N VAL A 559 53.03 65.97 -27.76
CA VAL A 559 51.91 66.89 -27.47
C VAL A 559 51.00 66.37 -26.34
N ILE A 560 50.77 65.05 -26.31
CA ILE A 560 49.97 64.39 -25.27
C ILE A 560 50.73 64.37 -23.92
N LYS A 561 52.05 64.13 -23.92
CA LYS A 561 52.87 64.22 -22.70
C LYS A 561 52.91 65.65 -22.13
N GLY A 562 53.00 66.67 -22.99
CA GLY A 562 52.93 68.08 -22.56
C GLY A 562 51.60 68.43 -21.91
N SER A 563 50.49 68.01 -22.53
CA SER A 563 49.13 68.27 -22.03
C SER A 563 48.83 67.54 -20.71
N LEU A 564 49.33 66.32 -20.54
CA LEU A 564 49.20 65.55 -19.30
C LEU A 564 50.06 66.10 -18.16
N LYS A 565 51.21 66.73 -18.47
CA LYS A 565 52.04 67.39 -17.46
C LYS A 565 51.38 68.68 -16.95
N GLN A 566 50.75 69.45 -17.85
CA GLN A 566 49.99 70.65 -17.50
C GLN A 566 48.75 70.34 -16.64
N MET A 567 47.97 69.30 -17.00
CA MET A 567 46.84 68.85 -16.18
C MET A 567 47.26 68.32 -14.80
N ARG A 568 48.44 67.68 -14.70
CA ARG A 568 48.99 67.21 -13.41
C ARG A 568 49.34 68.38 -12.48
N GLU A 569 49.89 69.46 -13.02
CA GLU A 569 50.23 70.67 -12.26
C GLU A 569 48.96 71.43 -11.83
N GLU A 570 47.93 71.50 -12.68
CA GLU A 570 46.62 72.10 -12.33
C GLU A 570 45.89 71.30 -11.24
N LEU A 571 45.84 69.96 -11.34
CA LEU A 571 45.22 69.11 -10.32
C LEU A 571 45.97 69.13 -8.99
N SER A 572 47.31 69.23 -9.00
CA SER A 572 48.11 69.40 -7.78
C SER A 572 47.85 70.74 -7.08
N SER A 573 47.48 71.78 -7.84
CA SER A 573 47.14 73.12 -7.31
C SER A 573 45.71 73.24 -6.77
N LEU A 574 44.78 72.40 -7.26
CA LEU A 574 43.39 72.35 -6.80
C LEU A 574 43.23 71.48 -5.54
N VAL A 575 43.99 70.39 -5.43
CA VAL A 575 43.98 69.51 -4.25
C VAL A 575 44.62 70.18 -3.02
N THR A 576 45.59 71.09 -3.22
CA THR A 576 46.17 71.90 -2.12
C THR A 576 45.30 73.09 -1.69
N LYS A 577 44.26 73.45 -2.45
CA LYS A 577 43.32 74.54 -2.13
C LYS A 577 41.96 74.07 -1.58
N GLY A 578 41.69 72.76 -1.56
CA GLY A 578 40.43 72.18 -1.10
C GLY A 578 40.34 71.84 0.40
N GLU A 579 41.41 71.99 1.18
CA GLU A 579 41.44 71.62 2.60
C GLU A 579 40.94 72.70 3.58
N ASN A 580 40.39 73.83 3.13
CA ASN A 580 39.82 74.84 4.02
C ASN A 580 38.60 75.55 3.43
N GLY A 581 37.39 75.25 3.91
CA GLY A 581 36.23 76.13 3.70
C GLY A 581 34.84 75.49 3.88
N LYS A 582 34.21 75.73 5.04
CA LYS A 582 32.75 75.62 5.25
C LYS A 582 32.02 76.62 4.36
N PHE A 583 30.85 76.28 3.79
CA PHE A 583 29.74 77.22 3.68
C PHE A 583 28.36 76.52 3.64
N VAL A 584 27.44 77.17 4.32
CA VAL A 584 26.02 76.90 4.56
C VAL A 584 25.20 77.70 3.54
N VAL A 585 23.96 77.28 3.23
CA VAL A 585 22.71 78.08 3.27
C VAL A 585 21.62 77.53 2.33
N MET A 586 20.42 77.48 2.91
CA MET A 586 19.06 77.16 2.43
C MET A 586 18.56 77.99 1.23
N PHE A 587 17.48 77.54 0.57
CA PHE A 587 16.16 78.21 0.60
C PHE A 587 15.04 77.37 -0.06
N GLU A 588 13.82 77.75 0.30
CA GLU A 588 12.52 77.08 0.31
C GLU A 588 11.57 77.61 -0.80
N ILE A 589 10.42 76.94 -1.08
CA ILE A 589 9.03 77.48 -1.20
C ILE A 589 8.07 76.60 -2.07
N LYS A 590 7.00 76.11 -1.40
CA LYS A 590 5.51 75.96 -1.68
C LYS A 590 4.98 75.77 -3.12
N SER A 591 3.89 75.02 -3.41
CA SER A 591 2.48 75.14 -2.96
C SER A 591 1.61 73.96 -3.52
N ILE A 592 0.63 73.30 -2.85
CA ILE A 592 -0.78 73.58 -2.38
C ILE A 592 -1.83 72.73 -3.17
N VAL A 593 -2.85 72.25 -2.42
CA VAL A 593 -4.26 71.87 -2.74
C VAL A 593 -4.48 70.37 -3.05
N GLY A 594 -5.41 69.60 -2.43
CA GLY A 594 -6.45 69.89 -1.45
C GLY A 594 -7.79 69.22 -1.83
N GLY A 595 -8.29 68.32 -0.96
CA GLY A 595 -9.71 67.91 -0.80
C GLY A 595 -10.31 66.98 -1.86
N LEU A 596 -11.38 66.21 -1.63
CA LEU A 596 -12.27 65.90 -0.50
C LEU A 596 -13.35 64.96 -1.10
N PHE A 597 -13.85 63.93 -0.42
CA PHE A 597 -15.28 63.67 -0.22
C PHE A 597 -15.55 62.36 0.55
N ILE A 598 -16.54 62.48 1.44
CA ILE A 598 -17.08 61.56 2.46
C ILE A 598 -18.39 60.94 1.94
N LEU A 599 -18.79 59.78 2.47
CA LEU A 599 -20.16 59.33 2.90
C LEU A 599 -20.20 57.77 2.85
N SER A 600 -20.17 57.05 3.97
CA SER A 600 -21.27 56.67 4.90
C SER A 600 -22.47 55.97 4.25
N GLY A 601 -22.79 54.77 4.72
CA GLY A 601 -24.06 54.08 4.42
C GLY A 601 -24.11 52.65 4.96
N SER A 602 -24.92 52.44 6.00
CA SER A 602 -25.14 51.19 6.72
C SER A 602 -26.31 50.37 6.16
N LEU A 603 -26.36 49.09 6.57
CA LEU A 603 -27.53 48.20 6.79
C LEU A 603 -28.15 47.36 5.65
N SER A 604 -28.18 46.04 5.94
CA SER A 604 -29.36 45.15 5.98
C SER A 604 -29.52 44.04 4.93
N LEU A 605 -29.51 42.81 5.46
CA LEU A 605 -30.18 41.55 5.10
C LEU A 605 -31.04 41.45 3.82
N SER A 606 -30.89 40.31 3.15
CA SER A 606 -32.03 39.48 2.72
C SER A 606 -31.66 37.99 2.78
N ALA A 607 -32.66 37.17 3.03
CA ALA A 607 -32.62 35.78 3.45
C ALA A 607 -33.01 34.80 2.33
N SER A 608 -32.83 33.50 2.63
CA SER A 608 -33.47 32.32 2.03
C SER A 608 -32.93 31.89 0.64
N VAL A 609 -32.77 30.60 0.34
CA VAL A 609 -33.65 29.46 0.62
C VAL A 609 -32.82 28.19 0.85
N GLY A 610 -33.12 27.47 1.93
CA GLY A 610 -32.68 26.09 2.13
C GLY A 610 -33.50 25.12 1.29
N HIS A 611 -32.87 24.06 0.80
CA HIS A 611 -33.53 22.83 0.40
C HIS A 611 -32.86 21.68 1.15
N SER A 612 -33.62 21.08 2.05
CA SER A 612 -33.39 19.77 2.61
C SER A 612 -33.61 18.69 1.54
N PRO A 613 -32.92 17.54 1.66
CA PRO A 613 -33.54 16.27 1.32
C PRO A 613 -33.83 15.51 2.61
N SER A 614 -35.07 15.03 2.64
CA SER A 614 -35.69 14.17 3.62
C SER A 614 -34.90 12.90 3.92
N THR A 615 -34.97 12.54 5.19
CA THR A 615 -34.65 11.24 5.79
C THR A 615 -35.38 10.09 5.12
N ASP A 616 -34.63 9.08 4.69
CA ASP A 616 -35.12 7.70 4.55
C ASP A 616 -34.08 6.76 5.19
N PRO A 617 -34.44 5.93 6.18
CA PRO A 617 -33.48 5.10 6.90
C PRO A 617 -33.34 3.76 6.18
N ALA A 618 -32.64 3.74 5.05
CA ALA A 618 -32.19 2.52 4.40
C ALA A 618 -30.72 2.27 4.76
N ALA A 619 -30.48 1.19 5.49
CA ALA A 619 -29.20 0.51 5.75
C ALA A 619 -27.93 1.32 5.42
N ARG A 620 -27.31 1.93 6.45
CA ARG A 620 -25.99 2.56 6.34
C ARG A 620 -24.94 1.52 5.96
N MET A 621 -24.68 1.37 4.66
CA MET A 621 -23.43 0.80 4.19
C MET A 621 -22.28 1.70 4.65
N THR A 622 -21.22 1.10 5.16
CA THR A 622 -20.06 1.79 5.75
C THR A 622 -19.16 2.48 4.72
N THR A 623 -19.44 2.31 3.42
CA THR A 623 -18.73 2.94 2.30
C THR A 623 -19.70 3.78 1.45
N HIS A 624 -19.74 5.10 1.68
CA HIS A 624 -20.56 6.02 0.89
C HIS A 624 -19.72 6.63 -0.24
N PHE A 625 -20.01 6.27 -1.49
CA PHE A 625 -19.50 6.94 -2.69
C PHE A 625 -20.65 7.28 -3.63
N SER A 626 -20.47 8.32 -4.46
CA SER A 626 -21.48 8.77 -5.41
C SER A 626 -21.03 8.46 -6.83
N TYR A 627 -21.88 7.77 -7.58
CA TYR A 627 -21.67 7.60 -9.02
C TYR A 627 -21.77 8.96 -9.74
N PRO A 628 -21.17 9.09 -10.95
CA PRO A 628 -21.39 10.25 -11.81
C PRO A 628 -22.89 10.50 -12.03
N SER A 629 -23.29 11.74 -12.30
CA SER A 629 -24.70 12.05 -12.56
C SER A 629 -25.29 11.16 -13.68
N PRO A 630 -26.58 10.79 -13.65
CA PRO A 630 -27.18 9.95 -14.70
C PRO A 630 -27.01 10.52 -16.12
N ALA A 631 -27.00 11.84 -16.26
CA ALA A 631 -26.74 12.52 -17.53
C ALA A 631 -25.31 12.24 -18.03
N LEU A 632 -24.31 12.37 -17.15
CA LEU A 632 -22.91 12.08 -17.46
C LEU A 632 -22.69 10.58 -17.75
N GLN A 633 -23.32 9.68 -16.99
CA GLN A 633 -23.27 8.24 -17.26
C GLN A 633 -23.81 7.90 -18.66
N THR A 634 -24.91 8.55 -19.05
CA THR A 634 -25.53 8.34 -20.37
C THR A 634 -24.62 8.86 -21.49
N GLU A 635 -24.05 10.07 -21.33
CA GLU A 635 -23.11 10.64 -22.30
C GLU A 635 -21.89 9.73 -22.50
N LEU A 636 -21.23 9.31 -21.41
CA LEU A 636 -20.04 8.46 -21.48
C LEU A 636 -20.35 7.10 -22.09
N ARG A 637 -21.47 6.48 -21.72
CA ARG A 637 -21.90 5.18 -22.29
C ARG A 637 -22.15 5.30 -23.79
N GLN A 638 -22.87 6.32 -24.24
CA GLN A 638 -23.14 6.52 -25.67
C GLN A 638 -21.86 6.71 -26.50
N ILE A 639 -20.89 7.47 -25.98
CA ILE A 639 -19.60 7.66 -26.64
C ILE A 639 -18.83 6.33 -26.68
N ALA A 640 -18.77 5.60 -25.57
CA ALA A 640 -18.06 4.33 -25.48
C ALA A 640 -18.66 3.27 -26.42
N ASP A 641 -19.99 3.13 -26.46
CA ASP A 641 -20.71 2.24 -27.37
C ASP A 641 -20.44 2.59 -28.84
N ALA A 642 -20.40 3.89 -29.17
CA ALA A 642 -20.08 4.35 -30.51
C ALA A 642 -18.63 4.02 -30.93
N MET A 643 -17.68 4.05 -30.00
CA MET A 643 -16.27 3.71 -30.26
C MET A 643 -16.08 2.23 -30.63
N VAL A 644 -16.93 1.35 -30.12
CA VAL A 644 -16.84 -0.11 -30.33
C VAL A 644 -18.02 -0.68 -31.11
N ALA A 645 -18.69 0.17 -31.89
CA ALA A 645 -19.80 -0.23 -32.73
C ALA A 645 -19.42 -1.40 -33.67
N PRO A 646 -20.34 -2.34 -33.95
CA PRO A 646 -20.03 -3.52 -34.77
C PRO A 646 -19.40 -3.17 -36.12
N GLY A 647 -18.29 -3.81 -36.45
CA GLY A 647 -17.54 -3.56 -37.68
C GLY A 647 -16.74 -2.25 -37.68
N LYS A 648 -16.69 -1.50 -36.57
CA LYS A 648 -15.83 -0.31 -36.44
C LYS A 648 -14.71 -0.53 -35.42
N GLY A 649 -13.58 0.14 -35.65
CA GLY A 649 -12.47 0.18 -34.70
C GLY A 649 -11.86 1.58 -34.60
N ILE A 650 -10.68 1.67 -34.01
CA ILE A 650 -9.98 2.91 -33.70
C ILE A 650 -8.66 2.98 -34.47
N LEU A 651 -8.40 4.11 -35.11
CA LEU A 651 -7.10 4.42 -35.72
C LEU A 651 -6.23 5.15 -34.68
N ALA A 652 -5.20 4.49 -34.20
CA ALA A 652 -4.24 5.09 -33.26
C ALA A 652 -3.20 5.89 -34.06
N ALA A 653 -3.35 7.21 -34.13
CA ALA A 653 -2.46 8.17 -34.79
C ALA A 653 -1.76 9.09 -33.76
N ASP A 654 -1.47 8.54 -32.59
CA ASP A 654 -0.87 9.22 -31.44
C ASP A 654 0.60 8.87 -31.24
N ASP A 655 1.31 8.50 -32.33
CA ASP A 655 2.76 8.29 -32.29
C ASP A 655 3.46 9.54 -31.69
N PRO A 656 4.31 9.38 -30.67
CA PRO A 656 5.07 10.50 -30.11
C PRO A 656 5.92 11.19 -31.19
N PRO A 657 6.14 12.51 -31.12
CA PRO A 657 6.89 13.25 -32.14
C PRO A 657 8.26 12.63 -32.48
N ALA A 658 8.99 12.14 -31.47
CA ALA A 658 10.27 11.46 -31.66
C ALA A 658 10.16 10.18 -32.51
N SER A 659 9.18 9.32 -32.20
CA SER A 659 8.98 8.05 -32.91
C SER A 659 8.46 8.26 -34.34
N LEU A 660 7.55 9.22 -34.53
CA LEU A 660 7.11 9.58 -35.89
C LEU A 660 8.26 10.21 -36.69
N GLY A 661 9.08 11.04 -36.05
CA GLY A 661 10.27 11.63 -36.67
C GLY A 661 11.26 10.57 -37.18
N GLU A 662 11.56 9.54 -36.39
CA GLU A 662 12.36 8.39 -36.84
C GLU A 662 11.78 7.71 -38.09
N ARG A 663 10.47 7.48 -38.10
CA ARG A 663 9.78 6.88 -39.25
C ARG A 663 9.85 7.78 -40.49
N LEU A 664 9.69 9.09 -40.33
CA LEU A 664 9.77 10.07 -41.44
C LEU A 664 11.19 10.14 -42.02
N ARG A 665 12.22 10.16 -41.17
CA ARG A 665 13.63 10.06 -41.63
C ARG A 665 13.88 8.78 -42.43
N GLY A 666 13.28 7.67 -42.02
CA GLY A 666 13.39 6.39 -42.74
C GLY A 666 12.84 6.40 -44.18
N VAL A 667 11.93 7.32 -44.52
CA VAL A 667 11.39 7.50 -45.89
C VAL A 667 11.92 8.76 -46.58
N GLY A 668 12.90 9.45 -45.98
CA GLY A 668 13.50 10.66 -46.53
C GLY A 668 12.60 11.90 -46.49
N VAL A 669 11.63 11.94 -45.57
CA VAL A 669 10.78 13.11 -45.29
C VAL A 669 11.33 13.86 -44.08
N ASP A 670 11.25 15.19 -44.11
CA ASP A 670 11.66 16.03 -42.98
C ASP A 670 10.89 15.66 -41.70
N ASP A 671 11.60 15.56 -40.58
CA ASP A 671 11.04 15.14 -39.29
C ASP A 671 10.44 16.30 -38.47
N GLY A 672 10.46 17.51 -39.03
CA GLY A 672 9.84 18.71 -38.47
C GLY A 672 8.33 18.60 -38.30
N GLU A 673 7.75 19.61 -37.65
CA GLU A 673 6.31 19.70 -37.37
C GLU A 673 5.47 19.60 -38.65
N GLU A 674 5.91 20.23 -39.74
CA GLU A 674 5.22 20.18 -41.03
C GLU A 674 5.21 18.78 -41.64
N GLY A 675 6.31 18.02 -41.54
CA GLY A 675 6.35 16.63 -41.99
C GLY A 675 5.36 15.74 -41.25
N ARG A 676 5.26 15.92 -39.92
CA ARG A 676 4.28 15.23 -39.06
C ARG A 676 2.84 15.64 -39.40
N ARG A 677 2.58 16.94 -39.57
CA ARG A 677 1.28 17.47 -39.99
C ARG A 677 0.84 16.90 -41.33
N ARG A 678 1.73 16.87 -42.33
CA ARG A 678 1.44 16.31 -43.66
C ARG A 678 1.07 14.83 -43.58
N TRP A 679 1.80 14.03 -42.79
CA TRP A 679 1.43 12.63 -42.59
C TRP A 679 0.04 12.47 -41.95
N ARG A 680 -0.28 13.27 -40.91
CA ARG A 680 -1.61 13.24 -40.29
C ARG A 680 -2.70 13.70 -41.24
N GLN A 681 -2.44 14.71 -42.07
CA GLN A 681 -3.38 15.12 -43.12
C GLN A 681 -3.66 13.97 -44.10
N VAL A 682 -2.65 13.23 -44.55
CA VAL A 682 -2.86 12.06 -45.43
C VAL A 682 -3.79 11.03 -44.77
N LEU A 683 -3.61 10.75 -43.47
CA LEU A 683 -4.52 9.83 -42.78
C LEU A 683 -5.96 10.38 -42.69
N PHE A 684 -6.12 11.67 -42.40
CA PHE A 684 -7.45 12.24 -42.13
C PHE A 684 -8.19 12.68 -43.38
N THR A 685 -7.50 12.88 -44.51
CA THR A 685 -8.08 13.28 -45.80
C THR A 685 -8.38 12.09 -46.73
N ALA A 686 -8.21 10.86 -46.26
CA ALA A 686 -8.61 9.62 -46.96
C ALA A 686 -10.08 9.64 -47.43
N ASP A 687 -10.53 8.64 -48.17
CA ASP A 687 -11.94 8.62 -48.61
C ASP A 687 -12.92 8.67 -47.40
N PRO A 688 -14.00 9.47 -47.43
CA PRO A 688 -15.04 9.48 -46.39
C PRO A 688 -15.60 8.09 -46.04
N GLU A 689 -15.51 7.10 -46.94
CA GLU A 689 -15.85 5.69 -46.69
C GLU A 689 -15.14 5.13 -45.45
N ILE A 690 -13.96 5.66 -45.08
CA ILE A 690 -13.23 5.24 -43.87
C ILE A 690 -14.06 5.33 -42.58
N GLY A 691 -15.01 6.28 -42.49
CA GLY A 691 -15.91 6.43 -41.33
C GLY A 691 -16.89 5.27 -41.13
N GLN A 692 -17.03 4.38 -42.12
CA GLN A 692 -17.78 3.13 -42.00
C GLN A 692 -17.01 2.07 -41.19
N HIS A 693 -15.67 2.14 -41.20
CA HIS A 693 -14.77 1.16 -40.58
C HIS A 693 -14.03 1.71 -39.34
N VAL A 694 -13.92 3.03 -39.22
CA VAL A 694 -13.24 3.71 -38.12
C VAL A 694 -14.25 4.54 -37.34
N ALA A 695 -14.47 4.19 -36.07
CA ALA A 695 -15.33 4.94 -35.16
C ALA A 695 -14.61 6.13 -34.52
N GLY A 696 -13.30 6.01 -34.29
CA GLY A 696 -12.52 7.04 -33.64
C GLY A 696 -11.06 7.07 -34.04
N VAL A 697 -10.42 8.22 -33.84
CA VAL A 697 -8.99 8.43 -34.07
C VAL A 697 -8.36 8.98 -32.81
N ILE A 698 -7.25 8.37 -32.35
CA ILE A 698 -6.44 8.90 -31.25
C ILE A 698 -5.34 9.79 -31.84
N ILE A 699 -5.19 11.01 -31.34
CA ILE A 699 -4.19 11.98 -31.78
C ILE A 699 -3.30 12.45 -30.62
N VAL A 700 -2.12 12.97 -30.93
CA VAL A 700 -1.27 13.69 -29.96
C VAL A 700 -1.75 15.14 -29.77
N PRO A 701 -1.45 15.79 -28.62
CA PRO A 701 -1.81 17.19 -28.38
C PRO A 701 -1.31 18.17 -29.46
N GLU A 702 -0.16 17.90 -30.10
CA GLU A 702 0.35 18.68 -31.23
C GLU A 702 -0.65 18.71 -32.40
N THR A 703 -1.17 17.54 -32.80
CA THR A 703 -2.12 17.39 -33.91
C THR A 703 -3.48 18.04 -33.63
N LEU A 704 -3.84 18.23 -32.35
CA LEU A 704 -5.07 18.93 -31.98
C LEU A 704 -5.07 20.40 -32.42
N GLN A 705 -3.90 21.03 -32.45
CA GLN A 705 -3.72 22.43 -32.84
C GLN A 705 -3.44 22.59 -34.34
N GLN A 706 -3.14 21.49 -35.04
CA GLN A 706 -2.83 21.48 -36.46
C GLN A 706 -4.07 21.61 -37.36
N ARG A 707 -3.81 22.08 -38.57
CA ARG A 707 -4.82 22.32 -39.62
C ARG A 707 -4.45 21.61 -40.91
N ALA A 708 -5.45 21.23 -41.68
CA ALA A 708 -5.26 20.78 -43.05
C ALA A 708 -4.89 21.96 -43.97
N ASP A 709 -4.43 21.66 -45.19
CA ASP A 709 -4.03 22.66 -46.20
C ASP A 709 -5.16 23.64 -46.56
N ASP A 710 -6.43 23.24 -46.37
CA ASP A 710 -7.61 24.08 -46.56
C ASP A 710 -7.93 25.01 -45.37
N GLY A 711 -7.10 24.97 -44.32
CA GLY A 711 -7.27 25.73 -43.08
C GLY A 711 -8.20 25.10 -42.04
N THR A 712 -8.86 23.98 -42.36
CA THR A 712 -9.77 23.28 -41.44
C THR A 712 -8.99 22.62 -40.31
N PRO A 713 -9.35 22.82 -39.02
CA PRO A 713 -8.76 22.06 -37.91
C PRO A 713 -9.01 20.56 -38.07
N PHE A 714 -8.00 19.73 -37.76
CA PHE A 714 -8.16 18.27 -37.87
C PHE A 714 -9.34 17.69 -37.06
N PRO A 715 -9.63 18.16 -35.82
CA PRO A 715 -10.80 17.67 -35.09
C PRO A 715 -12.12 17.95 -35.80
N GLU A 716 -12.23 19.09 -36.48
CA GLU A 716 -13.43 19.45 -37.24
C GLU A 716 -13.55 18.58 -38.50
N LEU A 717 -12.43 18.32 -39.17
CA LEU A 717 -12.36 17.46 -40.35
C LEU A 717 -12.80 16.01 -40.04
N LEU A 718 -12.37 15.46 -38.91
CA LEU A 718 -12.79 14.13 -38.44
C LEU A 718 -14.28 14.11 -38.03
N LYS A 719 -14.76 15.16 -37.35
CA LYS A 719 -16.18 15.30 -37.00
C LYS A 719 -17.10 15.35 -38.23
N ARG A 720 -16.72 16.08 -39.29
CA ARG A 720 -17.46 16.13 -40.56
C ARG A 720 -17.62 14.74 -41.21
N ARG A 721 -16.75 13.80 -40.86
CA ARG A 721 -16.75 12.41 -41.35
C ARG A 721 -17.39 11.42 -40.37
N ASN A 722 -18.03 11.93 -39.31
CA ASN A 722 -18.63 11.12 -38.25
C ASN A 722 -17.62 10.20 -37.54
N ILE A 723 -16.39 10.69 -37.35
CA ILE A 723 -15.32 10.00 -36.64
C ILE A 723 -15.07 10.73 -35.32
N LEU A 724 -15.13 9.99 -34.21
CA LEU A 724 -14.84 10.54 -32.88
C LEU A 724 -13.37 10.90 -32.75
N VAL A 725 -13.09 12.02 -32.09
CA VAL A 725 -11.72 12.48 -31.84
C VAL A 725 -11.33 12.10 -30.42
N GLY A 726 -10.20 11.42 -30.29
CA GLY A 726 -9.60 11.08 -29.01
C GLY A 726 -8.18 11.61 -28.89
N VAL A 727 -7.71 11.83 -27.67
CA VAL A 727 -6.39 12.42 -27.42
C VAL A 727 -5.56 11.54 -26.50
N ASN A 728 -4.28 11.35 -26.83
CA ASN A 728 -3.32 10.77 -25.89
C ASN A 728 -2.95 11.82 -24.83
N VAL A 729 -3.19 11.50 -23.56
CA VAL A 729 -2.97 12.42 -22.44
C VAL A 729 -1.84 11.98 -21.50
N ASP A 730 -1.27 10.79 -21.69
CA ASP A 730 -0.05 10.40 -20.97
C ASP A 730 1.14 11.28 -21.39
N LYS A 731 2.10 11.47 -20.48
CA LYS A 731 3.37 12.19 -20.72
C LYS A 731 4.54 11.20 -20.85
N GLY A 732 4.25 9.96 -21.26
CA GLY A 732 5.22 8.88 -21.44
C GLY A 732 5.53 8.06 -20.18
N VAL A 733 6.35 7.03 -20.35
CA VAL A 733 6.78 6.13 -19.29
C VAL A 733 7.99 6.68 -18.53
N VAL A 734 8.07 6.38 -17.24
CA VAL A 734 9.21 6.69 -16.36
C VAL A 734 9.64 5.42 -15.62
N PRO A 735 10.95 5.20 -15.42
CA PRO A 735 11.43 4.00 -14.77
C PRO A 735 10.98 3.93 -13.30
N LEU A 736 10.70 2.73 -12.81
CA LEU A 736 10.45 2.47 -11.40
C LEU A 736 11.78 2.17 -10.70
N SER A 737 12.16 3.01 -9.74
CA SER A 737 13.37 2.84 -8.95
C SER A 737 13.37 1.49 -8.23
N GLY A 738 14.51 0.78 -8.28
CA GLY A 738 14.64 -0.54 -7.65
C GLY A 738 14.01 -1.70 -8.43
N SER A 739 13.47 -1.47 -9.63
CA SER A 739 12.90 -2.52 -10.49
C SER A 739 13.84 -2.96 -11.63
N GLU A 740 13.57 -4.12 -12.24
CA GLU A 740 14.34 -4.66 -13.37
C GLU A 740 13.88 -4.08 -14.73
N ASP A 741 14.25 -2.82 -15.00
CA ASP A 741 13.83 -2.07 -16.20
C ASP A 741 12.29 -2.00 -16.36
N GLU A 742 11.57 -1.88 -15.24
CA GLU A 742 10.12 -1.65 -15.26
C GLU A 742 9.82 -0.17 -15.16
N CYS A 743 8.62 0.21 -15.60
CA CYS A 743 8.21 1.61 -15.66
C CYS A 743 6.79 1.79 -15.14
N THR A 744 6.50 2.98 -14.62
CA THR A 744 5.15 3.53 -14.53
C THR A 744 4.96 4.59 -15.62
N THR A 745 3.81 5.24 -15.66
CA THR A 745 3.49 6.26 -16.66
C THR A 745 3.13 7.57 -15.97
N GLN A 746 3.69 8.68 -16.44
CA GLN A 746 3.48 9.99 -15.85
C GLN A 746 2.44 10.82 -16.62
N GLY A 747 1.93 11.88 -15.98
CA GLY A 747 1.05 12.87 -16.62
C GLY A 747 -0.28 13.17 -15.91
N LEU A 748 -0.42 12.75 -14.64
CA LEU A 748 -1.61 12.99 -13.82
C LEU A 748 -1.67 14.44 -13.32
N ASP A 749 -0.51 15.06 -13.08
CA ASP A 749 -0.41 16.50 -12.80
C ASP A 749 -1.12 17.27 -13.91
N ASP A 750 -1.89 18.29 -13.56
CA ASP A 750 -2.69 19.13 -14.48
C ASP A 750 -3.69 18.39 -15.41
N LEU A 751 -3.88 17.08 -15.25
CA LEU A 751 -4.69 16.27 -16.16
C LEU A 751 -6.13 16.75 -16.27
N ALA A 752 -6.79 17.12 -15.15
CA ALA A 752 -8.16 17.61 -15.18
C ALA A 752 -8.30 18.89 -16.02
N LEU A 753 -7.36 19.83 -15.88
CA LEU A 753 -7.31 21.07 -16.66
C LEU A 753 -7.14 20.77 -18.16
N ARG A 754 -6.22 19.85 -18.49
CA ARG A 754 -6.00 19.41 -19.87
C ARG A 754 -7.21 18.70 -20.46
N CYS A 755 -7.83 17.77 -19.74
CA CYS A 755 -9.05 17.08 -20.17
C CYS A 755 -10.19 18.05 -20.46
N ALA A 756 -10.41 19.05 -19.59
CA ALA A 756 -11.41 20.10 -19.83
C ALA A 756 -11.10 20.92 -21.11
N GLN A 757 -9.84 21.24 -21.37
CA GLN A 757 -9.42 21.91 -22.61
C GLN A 757 -9.63 21.03 -23.84
N TYR A 758 -9.30 19.74 -23.76
CA TYR A 758 -9.47 18.80 -24.86
C TYR A 758 -10.95 18.54 -25.18
N LYS A 759 -11.81 18.44 -24.15
CA LYS A 759 -13.26 18.37 -24.35
C LYS A 759 -13.77 19.61 -25.09
N LYS A 760 -13.33 20.82 -24.70
CA LYS A 760 -13.66 22.08 -25.40
C LYS A 760 -13.13 22.10 -26.84
N ALA A 761 -11.95 21.54 -27.09
CA ALA A 761 -11.38 21.38 -28.44
C ALA A 761 -12.10 20.32 -29.29
N GLY A 762 -13.01 19.55 -28.70
CA GLY A 762 -13.88 18.62 -29.41
C GLY A 762 -13.52 17.15 -29.27
N CYS A 763 -12.59 16.79 -28.39
CA CYS A 763 -12.31 15.39 -28.05
C CYS A 763 -13.47 14.78 -27.26
N SER A 764 -13.75 13.49 -27.50
CA SER A 764 -14.80 12.72 -26.82
C SER A 764 -14.24 11.60 -25.94
N PHE A 765 -13.01 11.18 -26.22
CA PHE A 765 -12.33 10.14 -25.46
C PHE A 765 -10.84 10.47 -25.28
N ALA A 766 -10.19 9.77 -24.37
CA ALA A 766 -8.76 9.90 -24.10
C ALA A 766 -8.09 8.52 -24.12
N LYS A 767 -6.76 8.49 -24.17
CA LYS A 767 -5.96 7.26 -24.09
C LYS A 767 -4.78 7.47 -23.14
N TRP A 768 -4.47 6.44 -22.36
CA TRP A 768 -3.31 6.39 -21.47
C TRP A 768 -2.69 4.99 -21.51
N ARG A 769 -1.40 4.92 -21.84
CA ARG A 769 -0.66 3.66 -21.99
C ARG A 769 0.28 3.40 -20.83
N CYS A 770 0.08 2.27 -20.16
CA CYS A 770 1.02 1.68 -19.20
C CYS A 770 1.69 0.44 -19.81
N VAL A 771 2.90 0.11 -19.37
CA VAL A 771 3.75 -0.89 -20.01
C VAL A 771 4.21 -1.94 -19.01
N PHE A 772 4.04 -3.21 -19.36
CA PHE A 772 4.50 -4.35 -18.56
C PHE A 772 5.47 -5.21 -19.37
N LYS A 773 6.61 -5.54 -18.79
CA LYS A 773 7.62 -6.41 -19.40
C LYS A 773 7.53 -7.80 -18.79
N ILE A 774 7.56 -8.84 -19.63
CA ILE A 774 7.64 -10.22 -19.16
C ILE A 774 9.10 -10.66 -19.15
N GLY A 775 9.59 -10.99 -17.96
CA GLY A 775 10.90 -11.59 -17.74
C GLY A 775 10.82 -12.71 -16.69
N ALA A 776 11.98 -13.05 -16.13
CA ALA A 776 12.06 -14.02 -15.04
C ALA A 776 11.32 -13.51 -13.79
N ASN A 777 11.64 -12.28 -13.37
CA ASN A 777 11.09 -11.64 -12.18
C ASN A 777 10.08 -10.54 -12.49
N THR A 778 9.81 -10.28 -13.77
CA THR A 778 8.90 -9.22 -14.24
C THR A 778 7.67 -9.79 -14.96
N PRO A 779 6.49 -9.16 -14.84
CA PRO A 779 6.26 -7.91 -14.11
C PRO A 779 6.24 -8.11 -12.59
N SER A 780 6.91 -7.23 -11.86
CA SER A 780 6.92 -7.26 -10.39
C SER A 780 5.57 -6.85 -9.81
N TYR A 781 5.36 -7.19 -8.55
CA TYR A 781 4.15 -6.77 -7.83
C TYR A 781 4.02 -5.24 -7.79
N LEU A 782 5.12 -4.51 -7.59
CA LEU A 782 5.16 -3.05 -7.61
C LEU A 782 4.70 -2.50 -8.96
N ALA A 783 5.27 -3.00 -10.07
CA ALA A 783 4.90 -2.53 -11.40
C ALA A 783 3.42 -2.78 -11.71
N ILE A 784 2.87 -3.93 -11.29
CA ILE A 784 1.45 -4.26 -11.44
C ILE A 784 0.57 -3.28 -10.68
N LEU A 785 0.82 -3.07 -9.38
CA LEU A 785 0.02 -2.18 -8.54
C LEU A 785 0.09 -0.73 -9.00
N GLU A 786 1.28 -0.22 -9.25
CA GLU A 786 1.49 1.19 -9.57
C GLU A 786 0.86 1.56 -10.93
N ASN A 787 1.06 0.73 -11.96
CA ASN A 787 0.41 0.96 -13.25
C ASN A 787 -1.12 0.75 -13.19
N ALA A 788 -1.64 -0.17 -12.37
CA ALA A 788 -3.08 -0.32 -12.16
C ALA A 788 -3.66 0.93 -11.49
N ASN A 789 -2.98 1.45 -10.46
CA ASN A 789 -3.40 2.64 -9.72
C ASN A 789 -3.38 3.90 -10.61
N VAL A 790 -2.32 4.12 -11.39
CA VAL A 790 -2.23 5.29 -12.28
C VAL A 790 -3.29 5.26 -13.37
N LEU A 791 -3.59 4.08 -13.95
CA LEU A 791 -4.66 3.90 -14.92
C LEU A 791 -6.04 4.23 -14.32
N ALA A 792 -6.28 3.85 -13.08
CA ALA A 792 -7.53 4.12 -12.38
C ALA A 792 -7.70 5.62 -12.06
N ARG A 793 -6.64 6.28 -11.58
CA ARG A 793 -6.60 7.74 -11.38
C ARG A 793 -6.88 8.49 -12.68
N TYR A 794 -6.19 8.10 -13.76
CA TYR A 794 -6.41 8.67 -15.10
C TYR A 794 -7.87 8.52 -15.56
N ALA A 795 -8.45 7.32 -15.39
CA ALA A 795 -9.80 7.03 -15.84
C ALA A 795 -10.84 7.88 -15.09
N ALA A 796 -10.72 7.99 -13.76
CA ALA A 796 -11.60 8.81 -12.95
C ALA A 796 -11.52 10.31 -13.34
N VAL A 797 -10.32 10.83 -13.60
CA VAL A 797 -10.13 12.22 -14.04
C VAL A 797 -10.73 12.45 -15.43
N CYS A 798 -10.63 11.50 -16.35
CA CYS A 798 -11.26 11.62 -17.67
C CYS A 798 -12.79 11.67 -17.58
N GLN A 799 -13.39 10.78 -16.80
CA GLN A 799 -14.85 10.71 -16.66
C GLN A 799 -15.44 11.97 -16.02
N SER A 800 -14.77 12.52 -14.99
CA SER A 800 -15.16 13.81 -14.39
C SER A 800 -15.07 15.00 -15.36
N ASN A 801 -14.35 14.86 -16.47
CA ASN A 801 -14.21 15.86 -17.53
C ASN A 801 -14.93 15.45 -18.83
N HIS A 802 -15.93 14.56 -18.75
CA HIS A 802 -16.76 14.14 -19.88
C HIS A 802 -15.98 13.50 -21.04
N LEU A 803 -14.86 12.82 -20.74
CA LEU A 803 -14.08 12.04 -21.70
C LEU A 803 -14.13 10.56 -21.34
N VAL A 804 -14.40 9.70 -22.32
CA VAL A 804 -14.29 8.24 -22.15
C VAL A 804 -12.80 7.85 -22.08
N PRO A 805 -12.31 7.21 -21.00
CA PRO A 805 -10.94 6.72 -20.95
C PRO A 805 -10.77 5.40 -21.69
N ILE A 806 -9.79 5.34 -22.58
CA ILE A 806 -9.19 4.10 -23.07
C ILE A 806 -8.09 3.70 -22.09
N VAL A 807 -8.33 2.60 -21.37
CA VAL A 807 -7.39 2.03 -20.40
C VAL A 807 -6.46 1.06 -21.15
N GLU A 808 -5.19 1.39 -21.31
CA GLU A 808 -4.22 0.59 -22.08
C GLU A 808 -3.11 0.00 -21.18
N PRO A 809 -3.36 -1.16 -20.55
CA PRO A 809 -2.31 -1.97 -19.92
C PRO A 809 -1.64 -2.84 -21.00
N ASP A 810 -0.48 -2.41 -21.51
CA ASP A 810 0.24 -3.06 -22.61
C ASP A 810 1.31 -4.02 -22.08
N VAL A 811 0.99 -5.32 -22.06
CA VAL A 811 1.99 -6.38 -21.82
C VAL A 811 2.79 -6.61 -23.10
N LEU A 812 4.08 -6.27 -23.05
CA LEU A 812 4.94 -6.22 -24.22
C LEU A 812 5.18 -7.60 -24.85
N LEU A 813 5.22 -7.61 -26.18
CA LEU A 813 5.61 -8.78 -26.99
C LEU A 813 7.07 -9.20 -26.79
N ALA A 814 7.94 -8.32 -26.28
CA ALA A 814 9.37 -8.61 -26.12
C ALA A 814 9.61 -9.71 -25.06
N GLY A 815 10.54 -10.63 -25.36
CA GLY A 815 10.88 -11.78 -24.52
C GLY A 815 10.77 -13.12 -25.26
N ASP A 816 11.20 -14.19 -24.61
CA ASP A 816 11.19 -15.57 -25.09
C ASP A 816 10.09 -16.44 -24.44
N HIS A 817 9.23 -15.82 -23.64
CA HIS A 817 8.12 -16.46 -22.93
C HIS A 817 7.12 -17.14 -23.87
N ASP A 818 6.50 -18.23 -23.39
CA ASP A 818 5.47 -18.96 -24.11
C ASP A 818 4.09 -18.28 -24.00
N LEU A 819 3.10 -18.86 -24.71
CA LEU A 819 1.73 -18.35 -24.75
C LEU A 819 1.08 -18.42 -23.36
N GLU A 820 1.34 -19.49 -22.63
CA GLU A 820 0.80 -19.78 -21.31
C GLU A 820 1.28 -18.76 -20.27
N ARG A 821 2.57 -18.36 -20.32
CA ARG A 821 3.13 -17.30 -19.49
C ARG A 821 2.53 -15.95 -19.82
N CYS A 822 2.40 -15.60 -21.10
CA CYS A 822 1.72 -14.36 -21.51
C CYS A 822 0.27 -14.32 -21.00
N GLN A 823 -0.44 -15.45 -21.08
CA GLN A 823 -1.81 -15.56 -20.58
C GLN A 823 -1.90 -15.30 -19.08
N LYS A 824 -1.03 -15.95 -18.28
CA LYS A 824 -0.98 -15.76 -16.83
C LYS A 824 -0.69 -14.32 -16.45
N VAL A 825 0.31 -13.70 -17.09
CA VAL A 825 0.66 -12.30 -16.81
C VAL A 825 -0.49 -11.36 -17.19
N THR A 826 -1.12 -11.56 -18.35
CA THR A 826 -2.27 -10.77 -18.78
C THR A 826 -3.44 -10.91 -17.79
N GLU A 827 -3.71 -12.13 -17.29
CA GLU A 827 -4.74 -12.36 -16.27
C GLU A 827 -4.42 -11.61 -14.96
N THR A 828 -3.19 -11.70 -14.46
CA THR A 828 -2.78 -11.01 -13.23
C THR A 828 -2.87 -9.48 -13.37
N VAL A 829 -2.36 -8.93 -14.49
CA VAL A 829 -2.38 -7.49 -14.75
C VAL A 829 -3.81 -6.97 -14.87
N LEU A 830 -4.67 -7.64 -15.66
CA LEU A 830 -6.06 -7.19 -15.83
C LEU A 830 -6.88 -7.29 -14.54
N ALA A 831 -6.65 -8.33 -13.73
CA ALA A 831 -7.31 -8.44 -12.42
C ALA A 831 -6.96 -7.25 -11.51
N ALA A 832 -5.67 -6.88 -11.44
CA ALA A 832 -5.23 -5.71 -10.68
C ALA A 832 -5.80 -4.40 -11.23
N VAL A 833 -5.81 -4.24 -12.56
CA VAL A 833 -6.40 -3.05 -13.22
C VAL A 833 -7.87 -2.91 -12.89
N TYR A 834 -8.69 -3.95 -13.03
CA TYR A 834 -10.13 -3.83 -12.73
C TYR A 834 -10.43 -3.68 -11.25
N LYS A 835 -9.60 -4.26 -10.37
CA LYS A 835 -9.69 -3.97 -8.93
C LYS A 835 -9.41 -2.49 -8.65
N ALA A 836 -8.34 -1.92 -9.22
CA ALA A 836 -8.03 -0.51 -9.07
C ALA A 836 -9.12 0.41 -9.67
N LEU A 837 -9.65 0.08 -10.86
CA LEU A 837 -10.78 0.83 -11.45
C LEU A 837 -12.01 0.82 -10.53
N SER A 838 -12.30 -0.30 -9.88
CA SER A 838 -13.37 -0.39 -8.88
C SER A 838 -13.09 0.47 -7.65
N ASP A 839 -11.86 0.44 -7.14
CA ASP A 839 -11.44 1.21 -5.96
C ASP A 839 -11.53 2.73 -6.19
N HIS A 840 -11.27 3.18 -7.41
CA HIS A 840 -11.39 4.59 -7.81
C HIS A 840 -12.78 4.95 -8.36
N HIS A 841 -13.78 4.08 -8.14
CA HIS A 841 -15.18 4.30 -8.50
C HIS A 841 -15.41 4.61 -9.99
N VAL A 842 -14.60 4.03 -10.87
CA VAL A 842 -14.70 4.25 -12.31
C VAL A 842 -15.97 3.59 -12.84
N TYR A 843 -16.74 4.34 -13.62
CA TYR A 843 -17.97 3.86 -14.24
C TYR A 843 -17.65 3.05 -15.50
N LEU A 844 -17.69 1.71 -15.40
CA LEU A 844 -17.13 0.80 -16.41
C LEU A 844 -17.83 0.85 -17.78
N GLU A 845 -19.15 1.10 -17.82
CA GLU A 845 -19.90 1.26 -19.07
C GLU A 845 -19.47 2.50 -19.86
N GLY A 846 -18.75 3.43 -19.22
CA GLY A 846 -18.12 4.58 -19.84
C GLY A 846 -16.61 4.39 -20.06
N THR A 847 -16.12 3.16 -20.23
CA THR A 847 -14.69 2.86 -20.47
C THR A 847 -14.50 1.88 -21.63
N VAL A 848 -13.34 1.95 -22.28
CA VAL A 848 -12.90 0.98 -23.30
C VAL A 848 -11.54 0.42 -22.90
N LEU A 849 -11.39 -0.90 -22.93
CA LEU A 849 -10.10 -1.55 -22.64
C LEU A 849 -9.28 -1.67 -23.92
N LYS A 850 -7.98 -1.36 -23.86
CA LYS A 850 -7.03 -1.58 -24.96
C LYS A 850 -5.88 -2.47 -24.46
N PRO A 851 -6.07 -3.79 -24.43
CA PRO A 851 -5.05 -4.72 -23.97
C PRO A 851 -4.22 -5.22 -25.15
N ASN A 852 -3.09 -5.85 -24.85
CA ASN A 852 -2.39 -6.73 -25.78
C ASN A 852 -3.26 -7.96 -26.12
N MET A 853 -3.03 -8.55 -27.30
CA MET A 853 -3.45 -9.93 -27.55
C MET A 853 -2.52 -10.87 -26.76
N VAL A 854 -3.01 -12.03 -26.35
CA VAL A 854 -2.20 -13.02 -25.65
C VAL A 854 -1.43 -13.84 -26.69
N THR A 855 -0.13 -13.56 -26.82
CA THR A 855 0.75 -14.16 -27.85
C THR A 855 2.05 -14.66 -27.21
N PRO A 856 2.71 -15.67 -27.79
CA PRO A 856 4.07 -16.00 -27.37
C PRO A 856 5.01 -14.82 -27.67
N GLY A 857 6.10 -14.70 -26.89
CA GLY A 857 7.07 -13.64 -27.03
C GLY A 857 7.73 -13.59 -28.41
N ALA A 858 8.25 -12.42 -28.79
CA ALA A 858 8.89 -12.21 -30.09
C ALA A 858 10.06 -13.19 -30.32
N ALA A 859 10.81 -13.54 -29.27
CA ALA A 859 11.94 -14.46 -29.33
C ALA A 859 11.57 -15.92 -29.00
N CYS A 860 10.29 -16.21 -28.73
CA CYS A 860 9.85 -17.56 -28.43
C CYS A 860 10.02 -18.47 -29.67
N PRO A 861 10.71 -19.62 -29.56
CA PRO A 861 10.94 -20.52 -30.70
C PRO A 861 9.64 -21.19 -31.18
N GLN A 862 8.64 -21.32 -30.30
CA GLN A 862 7.36 -21.94 -30.62
C GLN A 862 6.32 -20.90 -31.02
N ARG A 863 6.12 -20.72 -32.34
CA ARG A 863 4.99 -19.94 -32.84
C ARG A 863 3.67 -20.69 -32.63
N ARG A 864 2.62 -19.95 -32.33
CA ARG A 864 1.27 -20.47 -32.10
C ARG A 864 0.33 -20.00 -33.21
N PRO A 865 -0.57 -20.85 -33.72
CA PRO A 865 -1.55 -20.44 -34.71
C PRO A 865 -2.58 -19.48 -34.10
N ALA A 866 -3.21 -18.64 -34.93
CA ALA A 866 -4.20 -17.65 -34.53
C ALA A 866 -5.34 -18.23 -33.67
N ARG A 867 -5.74 -19.49 -33.90
CA ARG A 867 -6.77 -20.18 -33.09
C ARG A 867 -6.38 -20.32 -31.62
N ASP A 868 -5.10 -20.54 -31.32
CA ASP A 868 -4.61 -20.77 -29.96
C ASP A 868 -4.43 -19.43 -29.24
N ILE A 869 -3.93 -18.42 -29.96
CA ILE A 869 -3.90 -17.01 -29.53
C ILE A 869 -5.31 -16.52 -29.19
N ALA A 870 -6.29 -16.82 -30.05
CA ALA A 870 -7.69 -16.48 -29.83
C ALA A 870 -8.26 -17.12 -28.57
N ARG A 871 -8.03 -18.43 -28.39
CA ARG A 871 -8.44 -19.15 -27.18
C ARG A 871 -7.84 -18.53 -25.91
N ALA A 872 -6.52 -18.32 -25.89
CA ALA A 872 -5.82 -17.75 -24.75
C ALA A 872 -6.30 -16.33 -24.42
N THR A 873 -6.48 -15.50 -25.45
CA THR A 873 -6.95 -14.11 -25.30
C THR A 873 -8.38 -14.05 -24.76
N VAL A 874 -9.32 -14.78 -25.38
CA VAL A 874 -10.73 -14.80 -24.92
C VAL A 874 -10.84 -15.39 -23.51
N THR A 875 -10.02 -16.40 -23.17
CA THR A 875 -9.98 -16.98 -21.83
C THR A 875 -9.48 -15.97 -20.80
N ALA A 876 -8.38 -15.26 -21.07
CA ALA A 876 -7.82 -14.27 -20.17
C ALA A 876 -8.82 -13.13 -19.91
N LEU A 877 -9.47 -12.62 -20.96
CA LEU A 877 -10.50 -11.58 -20.83
C LEU A 877 -11.71 -12.09 -20.05
N GLY A 878 -12.20 -13.29 -20.36
CA GLY A 878 -13.37 -13.89 -19.69
C GLY A 878 -13.16 -14.18 -18.20
N ARG A 879 -11.90 -14.26 -17.73
CA ARG A 879 -11.54 -14.46 -16.32
C ARG A 879 -11.40 -13.15 -15.52
N THR A 880 -11.20 -12.02 -16.19
CA THR A 880 -10.72 -10.80 -15.53
C THR A 880 -11.55 -9.55 -15.81
N VAL A 881 -12.14 -9.44 -17.01
CA VAL A 881 -12.87 -8.25 -17.44
C VAL A 881 -14.33 -8.37 -16.95
N PRO A 882 -14.89 -7.35 -16.28
CA PRO A 882 -16.31 -7.32 -15.92
C PRO A 882 -17.21 -7.10 -17.14
N ALA A 883 -18.38 -7.74 -17.16
CA ALA A 883 -19.34 -7.67 -18.29
C ALA A 883 -19.84 -6.25 -18.62
N ALA A 884 -19.71 -5.30 -17.69
CA ALA A 884 -20.15 -3.92 -17.85
C ALA A 884 -19.26 -3.04 -18.75
N VAL A 885 -18.02 -3.44 -19.02
CA VAL A 885 -17.10 -2.67 -19.88
C VAL A 885 -17.71 -2.49 -21.28
N ALA A 886 -17.63 -1.30 -21.88
CA ALA A 886 -18.31 -1.07 -23.16
C ALA A 886 -17.75 -1.93 -24.31
N GLY A 887 -16.42 -2.11 -24.34
CA GLY A 887 -15.76 -2.96 -25.34
C GLY A 887 -14.25 -3.08 -25.15
N VAL A 888 -13.66 -3.97 -25.93
CA VAL A 888 -12.21 -4.21 -25.96
C VAL A 888 -11.67 -3.89 -27.35
N ALA A 889 -10.74 -2.93 -27.44
CA ALA A 889 -10.12 -2.49 -28.68
C ALA A 889 -8.61 -2.82 -28.66
N PHE A 890 -8.21 -3.96 -29.21
CA PHE A 890 -6.85 -4.47 -29.09
C PHE A 890 -5.78 -3.55 -29.70
N LEU A 891 -4.63 -3.44 -29.03
CA LEU A 891 -3.42 -2.90 -29.64
C LEU A 891 -2.75 -3.96 -30.54
N SER A 892 -2.04 -3.51 -31.58
CA SER A 892 -1.36 -4.44 -32.50
C SER A 892 0.00 -4.93 -31.98
N GLY A 893 0.54 -4.35 -30.89
CA GLY A 893 1.65 -4.92 -30.10
C GLY A 893 3.01 -5.09 -30.78
N GLY A 894 3.17 -4.61 -32.03
CA GLY A 894 4.34 -4.92 -32.85
C GLY A 894 4.23 -6.18 -33.69
N LEU A 895 3.05 -6.81 -33.70
CA LEU A 895 2.72 -7.88 -34.65
C LEU A 895 2.78 -7.34 -36.09
N PRO A 896 3.16 -8.19 -37.06
CA PRO A 896 3.00 -7.90 -38.48
C PRO A 896 1.56 -7.53 -38.85
N ASP A 897 1.41 -6.68 -39.87
CA ASP A 897 0.13 -6.13 -40.29
C ASP A 897 -0.93 -7.24 -40.52
N GLN A 898 -0.57 -8.30 -41.24
CA GLN A 898 -1.48 -9.42 -41.53
C GLN A 898 -1.79 -10.27 -40.29
N GLU A 899 -0.78 -10.56 -39.47
CA GLU A 899 -0.94 -11.38 -38.27
C GLU A 899 -1.88 -10.73 -37.24
N ALA A 900 -1.81 -9.40 -37.08
CA ALA A 900 -2.73 -8.66 -36.22
C ALA A 900 -4.20 -8.80 -36.69
N THR A 901 -4.42 -8.81 -38.00
CA THR A 901 -5.75 -9.02 -38.60
C THR A 901 -6.23 -10.46 -38.39
N ASP A 902 -5.37 -11.45 -38.69
CA ASP A 902 -5.71 -12.86 -38.60
C ASP A 902 -6.03 -13.27 -37.14
N ASN A 903 -5.27 -12.71 -36.18
CA ASN A 903 -5.54 -12.92 -34.76
C ASN A 903 -6.86 -12.28 -34.32
N LEU A 904 -7.16 -11.06 -34.75
CA LEU A 904 -8.42 -10.40 -34.44
C LEU A 904 -9.64 -11.17 -34.99
N ASP A 905 -9.53 -11.65 -36.22
CA ASP A 905 -10.56 -12.47 -36.86
C ASP A 905 -10.75 -13.79 -36.11
N ALA A 906 -9.66 -14.47 -35.75
CA ALA A 906 -9.70 -15.70 -34.97
C ALA A 906 -10.31 -15.48 -33.57
N ILE A 907 -10.00 -14.36 -32.89
CA ILE A 907 -10.60 -13.96 -31.61
C ILE A 907 -12.12 -13.85 -31.74
N ASN A 908 -12.60 -13.19 -32.79
CA ASN A 908 -14.03 -13.02 -33.02
C ASN A 908 -14.72 -14.33 -33.42
N LYS A 909 -14.08 -15.20 -34.22
CA LYS A 909 -14.58 -16.54 -34.59
C LYS A 909 -14.55 -17.56 -33.44
N HIS A 910 -13.72 -17.36 -32.42
CA HIS A 910 -13.55 -18.33 -31.34
C HIS A 910 -14.85 -18.57 -30.54
N PRO A 911 -15.25 -19.83 -30.29
CA PRO A 911 -16.45 -20.13 -29.50
C PRO A 911 -16.21 -19.84 -28.02
N GLY A 912 -16.99 -18.94 -27.42
CA GLY A 912 -16.85 -18.57 -26.01
C GLY A 912 -17.76 -17.41 -25.61
N LYS A 913 -17.98 -17.22 -24.31
CA LYS A 913 -18.73 -16.07 -23.78
C LYS A 913 -17.90 -14.80 -23.98
N LYS A 914 -18.41 -13.89 -24.81
CA LYS A 914 -17.80 -12.58 -25.10
C LYS A 914 -18.89 -11.53 -24.92
N PRO A 915 -19.16 -11.07 -23.69
CA PRO A 915 -20.22 -10.10 -23.43
C PRO A 915 -19.88 -8.70 -23.99
N TRP A 916 -18.63 -8.48 -24.39
CA TRP A 916 -18.13 -7.23 -24.97
C TRP A 916 -17.88 -7.36 -26.48
N PRO A 917 -18.09 -6.29 -27.25
CA PRO A 917 -17.52 -6.15 -28.59
C PRO A 917 -15.99 -6.22 -28.55
N LEU A 918 -15.40 -6.98 -29.48
CA LEU A 918 -13.95 -7.18 -29.62
C LEU A 918 -13.48 -6.59 -30.95
N THR A 919 -12.81 -5.43 -30.91
CA THR A 919 -12.38 -4.67 -32.08
C THR A 919 -10.89 -4.29 -32.01
N PHE A 920 -10.44 -3.45 -32.93
CA PHE A 920 -9.05 -2.99 -33.03
C PHE A 920 -8.89 -1.54 -32.58
N SER A 921 -7.75 -1.23 -31.97
CA SER A 921 -7.19 0.12 -31.83
C SER A 921 -5.75 0.11 -32.35
N PHE A 922 -5.59 0.12 -33.67
CA PHE A 922 -4.31 -0.16 -34.32
C PHE A 922 -3.60 1.10 -34.79
N GLY A 923 -2.28 1.15 -34.53
CA GLY A 923 -1.37 2.15 -35.07
C GLY A 923 -0.62 1.59 -36.28
N ARG A 924 0.53 0.96 -36.04
CA ARG A 924 1.40 0.38 -37.09
C ARG A 924 0.65 -0.56 -38.04
N ALA A 925 -0.23 -1.44 -37.56
CA ALA A 925 -0.93 -2.41 -38.41
C ALA A 925 -1.94 -1.80 -39.42
N LEU A 926 -2.37 -0.55 -39.21
CA LEU A 926 -3.19 0.22 -40.15
C LEU A 926 -2.35 1.21 -40.95
N GLN A 927 -1.46 1.94 -40.26
CA GLN A 927 -0.66 3.00 -40.86
C GLN A 927 0.53 2.48 -41.68
N GLY A 928 1.09 1.31 -41.37
CA GLY A 928 2.36 0.82 -41.92
C GLY A 928 2.36 0.68 -43.44
N PRO A 929 1.40 -0.09 -44.02
CA PRO A 929 1.24 -0.20 -45.46
C PRO A 929 1.01 1.15 -46.15
N ALA A 930 0.12 1.99 -45.61
CA ALA A 930 -0.16 3.33 -46.13
C ALA A 930 1.06 4.26 -46.08
N PHE A 931 1.87 4.16 -45.01
CA PHE A 931 3.08 4.96 -44.84
C PHE A 931 4.16 4.59 -45.86
N ARG A 932 4.33 3.28 -46.12
CA ARG A 932 5.24 2.77 -47.17
C ARG A 932 4.79 3.19 -48.56
N ALA A 933 3.48 3.14 -48.83
CA ALA A 933 2.91 3.58 -50.11
C ALA A 933 3.05 5.10 -50.31
N TRP A 934 2.90 5.88 -49.23
CA TRP A 934 3.06 7.33 -49.28
C TRP A 934 4.48 7.75 -49.64
N ALA A 935 5.49 7.25 -48.91
CA ALA A 935 6.90 7.60 -49.07
C ALA A 935 7.15 9.13 -49.22
N GLY A 936 6.33 9.95 -48.58
CA GLY A 936 6.40 11.42 -48.66
C GLY A 936 5.78 12.08 -49.90
N ARG A 937 5.23 11.31 -50.85
CA ARG A 937 4.79 11.82 -52.16
C ARG A 937 3.40 11.33 -52.58
N ASP A 938 3.13 10.03 -52.59
CA ASP A 938 1.93 9.46 -53.22
C ASP A 938 0.76 9.33 -52.22
N VAL A 939 -0.05 10.38 -52.15
CA VAL A 939 -1.22 10.44 -51.25
C VAL A 939 -2.31 9.46 -51.69
N ALA A 940 -2.50 9.26 -53.00
CA ALA A 940 -3.57 8.40 -53.52
C ALA A 940 -3.29 6.92 -53.22
N ALA A 941 -2.05 6.47 -53.40
CA ALA A 941 -1.64 5.11 -53.02
C ALA A 941 -1.76 4.89 -51.51
N ALA A 942 -1.40 5.89 -50.70
CA ALA A 942 -1.55 5.83 -49.24
C ALA A 942 -3.01 5.69 -48.81
N HIS A 943 -3.92 6.47 -49.41
CA HIS A 943 -5.36 6.40 -49.14
C HIS A 943 -5.94 5.02 -49.51
N ALA A 944 -5.59 4.48 -50.68
CA ALA A 944 -6.08 3.19 -51.13
C ALA A 944 -5.66 2.06 -50.18
N GLU A 945 -4.41 2.06 -49.73
CA GLU A 945 -3.92 1.04 -48.81
C GLU A 945 -4.50 1.22 -47.38
N LEU A 946 -4.67 2.45 -46.90
CA LEU A 946 -5.33 2.71 -45.61
C LEU A 946 -6.79 2.22 -45.62
N LEU A 947 -7.54 2.51 -46.68
CA LEU A 947 -8.93 2.07 -46.83
C LEU A 947 -9.03 0.54 -46.90
N LYS A 948 -8.14 -0.09 -47.66
CA LYS A 948 -8.04 -1.55 -47.72
C LYS A 948 -7.80 -2.16 -46.34
N ARG A 949 -6.82 -1.65 -45.58
CA ARG A 949 -6.47 -2.17 -44.25
C ARG A 949 -7.59 -1.93 -43.23
N THR A 950 -8.24 -0.78 -43.25
CA THR A 950 -9.38 -0.50 -42.36
C THR A 950 -10.58 -1.39 -42.67
N ARG A 951 -10.90 -1.61 -43.95
CA ARG A 951 -11.96 -2.54 -44.39
C ARG A 951 -11.69 -3.98 -43.97
N ILE A 952 -10.47 -4.48 -44.15
CA ILE A 952 -10.10 -5.83 -43.74
C ILE A 952 -10.21 -5.99 -42.20
N ASN A 953 -9.71 -5.03 -41.42
CA ASN A 953 -9.81 -5.12 -39.96
C ASN A 953 -11.26 -4.93 -39.45
N SER A 954 -12.10 -4.20 -40.18
CA SER A 954 -13.55 -4.12 -39.96
C SER A 954 -14.23 -5.47 -40.16
N LEU A 955 -13.84 -6.25 -41.18
CA LEU A 955 -14.33 -7.61 -41.37
C LEU A 955 -13.81 -8.56 -40.28
N ALA A 956 -12.54 -8.42 -39.90
CA ALA A 956 -11.94 -9.20 -38.82
C ALA A 956 -12.62 -8.96 -37.46
N SER A 957 -13.02 -7.72 -37.13
CA SER A 957 -13.77 -7.43 -35.91
C SER A 957 -15.18 -8.05 -35.89
N MET A 958 -15.69 -8.45 -37.06
CA MET A 958 -16.94 -9.21 -37.18
C MET A 958 -16.72 -10.72 -37.32
N GLY A 959 -15.48 -11.20 -37.36
CA GLY A 959 -15.15 -12.61 -37.63
C GLY A 959 -15.51 -13.05 -39.05
N LYS A 960 -15.39 -12.15 -40.03
CA LYS A 960 -15.78 -12.35 -41.45
C LYS A 960 -14.63 -12.17 -42.43
N CYS A 961 -13.37 -12.19 -41.97
CA CYS A 961 -12.22 -12.21 -42.88
C CYS A 961 -12.07 -13.55 -43.59
#